data_AF-A0A0N4Y412-F1
#
_entry.id   AF-A0A0N4Y412-F1
#
_cell.length_a   1.000
_cell.length_b   1.000
_cell.length_c   1.000
_cell.angle_alpha   90.00
_cell.angle_beta   90.00
_cell.angle_gamma   90.00
#
_symmetry.space_group_name_H-M   'P 1'
#
loop_
_entity.id
_entity.type
_entity.pdbx_description
1 polymer ?
#
loop_
_entity_poly.entity_id
_entity_poly.type
_entity_poly.pdbx_seq_one_letter_code
_entity_poly.pdbx_strand_id
1 'polypeptide(L)'
;MDVDTCIRENIGWQKLPEDIRVLLGNSQREYDKLVLEYSIKNQLRYKGNLVRHVKKNEETYYDMIVKYSESHLMLYPYHLADIIVRELRITPFNYYINIITDMIQSEKSYDSLPNFTAADAVRLLGIGRNQYIDLMNQNRSNRKFLRRNRPLRELLPRKPAKCAVEPWWIVCAGSILEADIEQLNEDERRTVDSILDEGPQPAGFLSVPVVQSLLDRGLIYIDVPVEEHDYVYVAPLDGFVMNRVLGDYFETLLYKIFVAIDDQTTVKEMAEMLHIDFHLVANAISVFCRLGFAKKRVTGMETARLHYSWAQIISIPNSPTQEDMVTSVSGDLGELSVSLASPLGDDDDDEQASTVSQYSAKDTVSSQPSSEVASSSCRTAFLFDSTLAAFLMMGNLSSSLKGHAVTLFEVGKLADEQMRDFLEQLECVNHFAEGEAQRYSEHAMALLDILRSLRKGREVDMLRGESLLSLDPMSRVRVLAKSYRIVVSMAPLSSDACTVPASSLPFIGPPIPEASSPWLRLAIYLAAGSGPASAYIPKGTRLTRLPRNIAHSPRLLIITSSHDPQHMQTHNALVALNEILSTTALFVQEYPYDSEDDELVYVPFPFDENESSEEGMFSKHPAVVALSNRIGLNSLCGYVVLVNQRVSKKLTLSSSMSNYDGQAQKGTHTVLRSLPEGFSYDDYVLLDCAFGIPLFNSALNQTICSRMLSKGLLEVNNLANIQFANRAVIDMINDLLNTFNCGHNKDSFPSTEPRKSEIVPPVRTIYFDPEKKEVHA
;
A
#
# COMPACT_ATOMS: atom_id res chain seq x y z
N MET A 1 -23.60 -16.23 15.02
CA MET A 1 -24.42 -15.31 14.20
C MET A 1 -24.70 -14.15 15.11
N ASP A 2 -24.20 -12.97 14.77
CA ASP A 2 -24.23 -11.82 15.68
C ASP A 2 -25.45 -10.94 15.39
N VAL A 3 -25.76 -10.01 16.31
CA VAL A 3 -26.93 -9.11 16.18
C VAL A 3 -26.89 -8.36 14.84
N ASP A 4 -25.73 -7.83 14.47
CA ASP A 4 -25.52 -7.10 13.20
C ASP A 4 -25.79 -7.96 11.96
N THR A 5 -25.46 -9.27 12.02
CA THR A 5 -25.76 -10.20 10.92
C THR A 5 -27.27 -10.39 10.79
N CYS A 6 -27.98 -10.51 11.93
CA CYS A 6 -29.44 -10.64 11.93
C CYS A 6 -30.13 -9.39 11.37
N ILE A 7 -29.62 -8.19 11.71
CA ILE A 7 -30.14 -6.92 11.19
C ILE A 7 -29.89 -6.83 9.68
N ARG A 8 -28.68 -7.19 9.22
CA ARG A 8 -28.30 -7.19 7.80
C ARG A 8 -29.16 -8.13 6.96
N GLU A 9 -29.49 -9.31 7.49
CA GLU A 9 -30.38 -10.29 6.84
C GLU A 9 -31.87 -9.95 6.98
N ASN A 10 -32.21 -8.78 7.53
CA ASN A 10 -33.58 -8.32 7.76
C ASN A 10 -34.43 -9.30 8.61
N ILE A 11 -33.80 -9.94 9.60
CA ILE A 11 -34.48 -10.85 10.53
C ILE A 11 -35.24 -10.03 11.59
N GLY A 12 -36.56 -10.04 11.52
CA GLY A 12 -37.41 -9.38 12.53
C GLY A 12 -37.36 -10.08 13.89
N TRP A 13 -37.72 -9.36 14.96
CA TRP A 13 -37.67 -9.84 16.36
C TRP A 13 -38.25 -11.25 16.57
N GLN A 14 -39.39 -11.53 15.95
CA GLN A 14 -40.12 -12.82 16.06
C GLN A 14 -39.39 -14.02 15.45
N LYS A 15 -38.38 -13.78 14.60
CA LYS A 15 -37.58 -14.84 13.95
C LYS A 15 -36.12 -14.88 14.42
N LEU A 16 -35.74 -14.01 15.37
CA LEU A 16 -34.40 -14.03 15.95
C LEU A 16 -34.10 -15.37 16.64
N PRO A 17 -32.85 -15.87 16.54
CA PRO A 17 -32.37 -16.99 17.34
C PRO A 17 -32.54 -16.73 18.84
N GLU A 18 -32.87 -17.78 19.60
CA GLU A 18 -33.13 -17.67 21.04
C GLU A 18 -31.90 -17.15 21.80
N ASP A 19 -30.70 -17.59 21.40
CA ASP A 19 -29.43 -17.15 21.98
C ASP A 19 -29.25 -15.63 21.89
N ILE A 20 -29.67 -15.02 20.78
CA ILE A 20 -29.57 -13.58 20.54
C ILE A 20 -30.65 -12.82 21.30
N ARG A 21 -31.86 -13.38 21.43
CA ARG A 21 -32.90 -12.77 22.27
C ARG A 21 -32.49 -12.73 23.73
N VAL A 22 -31.89 -13.82 24.24
CA VAL A 22 -31.36 -13.90 25.59
C VAL A 22 -30.24 -12.87 25.80
N LEU A 23 -29.33 -12.72 24.82
CA LEU A 23 -28.28 -11.69 24.85
C LEU A 23 -28.85 -10.26 24.99
N LEU A 24 -29.97 -9.99 24.31
CA LEU A 24 -30.67 -8.70 24.35
C LEU A 24 -31.65 -8.57 25.53
N GLY A 25 -31.56 -9.46 26.53
CA GLY A 25 -32.42 -9.46 27.70
C GLY A 25 -33.90 -9.70 27.39
N ASN A 26 -34.20 -10.40 26.29
CA ASN A 26 -35.55 -10.62 25.75
C ASN A 26 -36.33 -9.32 25.51
N SER A 27 -35.63 -8.19 25.32
CA SER A 27 -36.22 -6.88 25.10
C SER A 27 -36.28 -6.54 23.61
N GLN A 28 -37.51 -6.56 23.05
CA GLN A 28 -37.72 -6.07 21.68
C GLN A 28 -37.27 -4.62 21.50
N ARG A 29 -37.43 -3.78 22.54
CA ARG A 29 -37.02 -2.37 22.48
C ARG A 29 -35.52 -2.19 22.32
N GLU A 30 -34.71 -3.08 22.92
CA GLU A 30 -33.26 -3.02 22.77
C GLU A 30 -32.85 -3.42 21.35
N TYR A 31 -33.52 -4.43 20.78
CA TYR A 31 -33.32 -4.78 19.38
C TYR A 31 -33.71 -3.65 18.43
N ASP A 32 -34.88 -3.04 18.63
CA ASP A 32 -35.34 -1.91 17.81
C ASP A 32 -34.35 -0.73 17.87
N LYS A 33 -33.77 -0.46 19.05
CA LYS A 33 -32.72 0.55 19.22
C LYS A 33 -31.46 0.20 18.43
N LEU A 34 -30.97 -1.04 18.53
CA LEU A 34 -29.81 -1.52 17.77
C LEU A 34 -30.07 -1.52 16.26
N VAL A 35 -31.28 -1.86 15.81
CA VAL A 35 -31.69 -1.76 14.40
C VAL A 35 -31.56 -0.31 13.94
N LEU A 36 -32.05 0.67 14.72
CA LEU A 36 -31.94 2.08 14.36
C LEU A 36 -30.49 2.55 14.31
N GLU A 37 -29.69 2.26 15.33
CA GLU A 37 -28.27 2.63 15.40
C GLU A 37 -27.45 2.00 14.27
N TYR A 38 -27.64 0.70 14.01
CA TYR A 38 -27.00 -0.02 12.91
C TYR A 38 -27.41 0.57 11.56
N SER A 39 -28.70 0.88 11.36
CA SER A 39 -29.19 1.42 10.09
C SER A 39 -28.66 2.82 9.81
N ILE A 40 -28.53 3.67 10.83
CA ILE A 40 -27.94 5.02 10.70
C ILE A 40 -26.44 4.91 10.40
N LYS A 41 -25.71 4.11 11.18
CA LYS A 41 -24.26 3.94 11.03
C LYS A 41 -23.86 3.37 9.67
N ASN A 42 -24.67 2.47 9.11
CA ASN A 42 -24.43 1.86 7.80
C ASN A 42 -25.23 2.54 6.67
N GLN A 43 -25.86 3.69 6.93
CA GLN A 43 -26.60 4.50 5.94
C GLN A 43 -27.62 3.69 5.11
N LEU A 44 -28.37 2.80 5.75
CA LEU A 44 -29.32 1.90 5.08
C LEU A 44 -30.56 2.66 4.57
N ARG A 45 -31.08 2.25 3.40
CA ARG A 45 -32.34 2.76 2.87
C ARG A 45 -33.51 2.42 3.81
N TYR A 46 -34.46 3.34 3.96
CA TYR A 46 -35.65 3.17 4.78
C TYR A 46 -36.55 2.05 4.23
N LYS A 47 -36.79 2.06 2.92
CA LYS A 47 -37.55 1.02 2.21
C LYS A 47 -36.68 -0.23 2.04
N GLY A 48 -37.26 -1.40 2.33
CA GLY A 48 -36.59 -2.70 2.22
C GLY A 48 -35.87 -3.17 3.48
N ASN A 49 -35.68 -2.30 4.49
CA ASN A 49 -34.98 -2.64 5.73
C ASN A 49 -35.89 -2.60 6.97
N LEU A 50 -35.45 -3.27 8.04
CA LEU A 50 -36.17 -3.34 9.33
C LEU A 50 -36.49 -1.97 9.95
N VAL A 51 -35.70 -0.93 9.65
CA VAL A 51 -35.87 0.41 10.22
C VAL A 51 -37.24 1.02 9.94
N ARG A 52 -37.90 0.61 8.85
CA ARG A 52 -39.29 1.01 8.55
C ARG A 52 -40.28 0.64 9.64
N HIS A 53 -40.05 -0.48 10.33
CA HIS A 53 -40.91 -0.95 11.41
C HIS A 53 -40.61 -0.26 12.74
N VAL A 54 -39.38 0.25 12.90
CA VAL A 54 -38.91 0.92 14.12
C VAL A 54 -39.26 2.41 14.11
N LYS A 55 -38.98 3.10 12.99
CA LYS A 55 -39.20 4.53 12.81
C LYS A 55 -40.28 4.75 11.77
N LYS A 56 -41.36 5.46 12.10
CA LYS A 56 -42.53 5.63 11.19
C LYS A 56 -42.37 6.73 10.14
N ASN A 57 -41.52 7.74 10.40
CA ASN A 57 -41.35 8.90 9.53
C ASN A 57 -40.02 8.77 8.77
N GLU A 58 -40.12 8.60 7.45
CA GLU A 58 -39.01 8.42 6.50
C GLU A 58 -38.11 9.66 6.44
N GLU A 59 -38.68 10.85 6.31
CA GLU A 59 -37.95 12.12 6.24
C GLU A 59 -37.09 12.35 7.49
N THR A 60 -37.67 12.14 8.69
CA THR A 60 -36.92 12.28 9.95
C THR A 60 -35.80 11.26 10.11
N TYR A 61 -35.93 10.09 9.49
CA TYR A 61 -34.89 9.08 9.52
C TYR A 61 -33.70 9.48 8.64
N TYR A 62 -33.96 10.00 7.44
CA TYR A 62 -32.89 10.50 6.57
C TYR A 62 -32.22 11.77 7.11
N ASP A 63 -32.96 12.67 7.77
CA ASP A 63 -32.38 13.79 8.52
C ASP A 63 -31.43 13.31 9.64
N MET A 64 -31.80 12.22 10.36
CA MET A 64 -30.91 11.60 11.35
C MET A 64 -29.65 11.00 10.70
N ILE A 65 -29.76 10.36 9.52
CA ILE A 65 -28.60 9.85 8.78
C ILE A 65 -27.64 11.00 8.42
N VAL A 66 -28.16 12.08 7.83
CA VAL A 66 -27.34 13.22 7.40
C VAL A 66 -26.62 13.83 8.58
N LYS A 67 -27.32 14.15 9.67
CA LYS A 67 -26.71 14.72 10.89
C LYS A 67 -25.66 13.80 11.53
N TYR A 68 -25.95 12.50 11.57
CA TYR A 68 -24.98 11.53 12.07
C TYR A 68 -23.73 11.51 11.19
N SER A 69 -23.90 11.48 9.87
CA SER A 69 -22.81 11.44 8.89
C SER A 69 -21.96 12.71 8.95
N GLU A 70 -22.56 13.90 9.06
CA GLU A 70 -21.83 15.17 9.23
C GLU A 70 -21.02 15.20 10.53
N SER A 71 -21.62 14.79 11.66
CA SER A 71 -20.95 14.80 12.97
C SER A 71 -19.78 13.81 13.07
N HIS A 72 -19.82 12.73 12.29
CA HIS A 72 -18.78 11.69 12.22
C HIS A 72 -17.83 11.87 11.02
N LEU A 73 -17.96 12.95 10.26
CA LEU A 73 -17.11 13.27 9.09
C LEU A 73 -17.15 12.20 7.99
N MET A 74 -18.30 11.52 7.83
CA MET A 74 -18.48 10.48 6.83
C MET A 74 -18.58 11.06 5.42
N LEU A 75 -18.23 10.26 4.41
CA LEU A 75 -18.45 10.59 3.01
C LEU A 75 -19.95 10.83 2.75
N TYR A 76 -20.27 11.77 1.85
CA TYR A 76 -21.65 11.99 1.42
C TYR A 76 -22.27 10.69 0.88
N PRO A 77 -23.45 10.27 1.37
CA PRO A 77 -24.09 9.02 0.97
C PRO A 77 -24.72 9.12 -0.43
N TYR A 78 -23.90 9.00 -1.48
CA TYR A 78 -24.34 9.11 -2.87
C TYR A 78 -25.45 8.13 -3.26
N HIS A 79 -25.47 6.93 -2.67
CA HIS A 79 -26.55 5.95 -2.89
C HIS A 79 -27.90 6.38 -2.33
N LEU A 80 -27.96 7.48 -1.56
CA LEU A 80 -29.19 8.09 -1.04
C LEU A 80 -29.45 9.47 -1.66
N ALA A 81 -28.71 9.88 -2.69
CA ALA A 81 -28.85 11.19 -3.32
C ALA A 81 -30.25 11.42 -3.90
N ASP A 82 -30.91 10.36 -4.37
CA ASP A 82 -32.31 10.37 -4.85
C ASP A 82 -33.31 10.85 -3.81
N ILE A 83 -32.99 10.69 -2.52
CA ILE A 83 -33.82 11.10 -1.39
C ILE A 83 -33.28 12.38 -0.76
N ILE A 84 -31.97 12.47 -0.53
CA ILE A 84 -31.37 13.61 0.18
C ILE A 84 -31.43 14.89 -0.65
N VAL A 85 -31.17 14.82 -1.96
CA VAL A 85 -31.26 16.00 -2.84
C VAL A 85 -32.71 16.35 -3.13
N ARG A 86 -33.57 15.34 -3.34
CA ARG A 86 -34.95 15.56 -3.79
C ARG A 86 -35.91 15.90 -2.65
N GLU A 87 -35.78 15.26 -1.50
CA GLU A 87 -36.72 15.41 -0.37
C GLU A 87 -36.17 16.37 0.69
N LEU A 88 -34.87 16.29 1.01
CA LEU A 88 -34.26 17.16 2.03
C LEU A 88 -33.63 18.45 1.46
N ARG A 89 -33.50 18.56 0.13
CA ARG A 89 -32.82 19.68 -0.58
C ARG A 89 -31.37 19.90 -0.11
N ILE A 90 -30.67 18.82 0.28
CA ILE A 90 -29.27 18.88 0.70
C ILE A 90 -28.39 18.35 -0.45
N THR A 91 -27.66 19.25 -1.10
CA THR A 91 -26.67 18.88 -2.12
C THR A 91 -25.36 18.39 -1.48
N PRO A 92 -24.55 17.59 -2.18
CA PRO A 92 -23.21 17.21 -1.70
C PRO A 92 -22.36 18.44 -1.33
N PHE A 93 -22.47 19.52 -2.11
CA PHE A 93 -21.80 20.79 -1.82
C PHE A 93 -22.21 21.36 -0.46
N ASN A 94 -23.52 21.46 -0.20
CA ASN A 94 -24.03 21.99 1.07
C ASN A 94 -23.60 21.11 2.27
N TYR A 95 -23.62 19.79 2.09
CA TYR A 95 -23.18 18.83 3.10
C TYR A 95 -21.72 19.07 3.52
N TYR A 96 -20.78 19.15 2.56
CA TYR A 96 -19.37 19.39 2.91
C TYR A 96 -19.11 20.82 3.42
N ILE A 97 -19.86 21.82 2.96
CA ILE A 97 -19.80 23.17 3.54
C ILE A 97 -20.18 23.15 5.02
N ASN A 98 -21.20 22.39 5.41
CA ASN A 98 -21.58 22.23 6.82
C ASN A 98 -20.46 21.57 7.62
N ILE A 99 -19.90 20.45 7.12
CA ILE A 99 -18.78 19.76 7.76
C ILE A 99 -17.59 20.70 8.00
N ILE A 100 -17.13 21.40 6.96
CA ILE A 100 -15.98 22.32 7.07
C ILE A 100 -16.31 23.49 8.00
N THR A 101 -17.54 23.99 7.97
CA THR A 101 -18.02 25.05 8.89
C THR A 101 -17.89 24.59 10.34
N ASP A 102 -18.42 23.40 10.66
CA ASP A 102 -18.40 22.86 12.02
C ASP A 102 -16.98 22.52 12.47
N MET A 103 -16.14 22.00 11.59
CA MET A 103 -14.72 21.75 11.87
C MET A 103 -13.95 23.02 12.21
N ILE A 104 -14.14 24.10 11.42
CA ILE A 104 -13.49 25.39 11.70
C ILE A 104 -14.02 26.00 13.00
N GLN A 105 -15.33 25.89 13.28
CA GLN A 105 -15.92 26.39 14.51
C GLN A 105 -15.43 25.65 15.75
N SER A 106 -15.24 24.33 15.64
CA SER A 106 -14.72 23.46 16.69
C SER A 106 -13.20 23.35 16.73
N GLU A 107 -12.50 24.08 15.86
CA GLU A 107 -11.03 24.09 15.72
C GLU A 107 -10.40 22.69 15.55
N LYS A 108 -11.11 21.79 14.85
CA LYS A 108 -10.59 20.47 14.50
C LYS A 108 -9.52 20.56 13.41
N SER A 109 -8.52 19.68 13.48
CA SER A 109 -7.50 19.56 12.42
C SER A 109 -8.13 19.01 11.14
N TYR A 110 -7.65 19.48 9.97
CA TYR A 110 -8.01 18.90 8.68
C TYR A 110 -7.68 17.40 8.61
N ASP A 111 -6.60 16.98 9.28
CA ASP A 111 -6.14 15.59 9.32
C ASP A 111 -7.14 14.64 10.01
N SER A 112 -8.23 15.17 10.60
CA SER A 112 -9.33 14.37 11.16
C SER A 112 -10.36 13.91 10.12
N LEU A 113 -10.36 14.49 8.92
CA LEU A 113 -11.21 14.03 7.83
C LEU A 113 -10.71 12.67 7.33
N PRO A 114 -11.59 11.68 7.14
CA PRO A 114 -11.26 10.45 6.42
C PRO A 114 -10.79 10.74 4.98
N ASN A 115 -10.00 9.85 4.40
CA ASN A 115 -9.29 10.10 3.14
C ASN A 115 -10.24 10.38 1.97
N PHE A 116 -11.29 9.56 1.83
CA PHE A 116 -12.26 9.71 0.75
C PHE A 116 -13.17 10.92 0.97
N THR A 117 -13.54 11.22 2.22
CA THR A 117 -14.27 12.43 2.58
C THR A 117 -13.47 13.67 2.21
N ALA A 118 -12.17 13.68 2.52
CA ALA A 118 -11.29 14.79 2.19
C ALA A 118 -11.10 14.96 0.67
N ALA A 119 -10.91 13.86 -0.06
CA ALA A 119 -10.82 13.87 -1.52
C ALA A 119 -12.09 14.47 -2.17
N ASP A 120 -13.27 14.05 -1.68
CA ASP A 120 -14.54 14.56 -2.22
C ASP A 120 -14.79 16.03 -1.83
N ALA A 121 -14.40 16.44 -0.62
CA ALA A 121 -14.45 17.83 -0.18
C ALA A 121 -13.52 18.72 -1.03
N VAL A 122 -12.31 18.27 -1.37
CA VAL A 122 -11.42 18.99 -2.30
C VAL A 122 -12.06 19.10 -3.68
N ARG A 123 -12.62 18.00 -4.21
CA ARG A 123 -13.27 17.96 -5.52
C ARG A 123 -14.45 18.93 -5.62
N LEU A 124 -15.27 19.04 -4.58
CA LEU A 124 -16.49 19.87 -4.58
C LEU A 124 -16.27 21.31 -4.08
N LEU A 125 -15.39 21.52 -3.10
CA LEU A 125 -15.18 22.83 -2.48
C LEU A 125 -13.91 23.53 -2.94
N GLY A 126 -12.92 22.80 -3.46
CA GLY A 126 -11.57 23.30 -3.71
C GLY A 126 -10.77 23.59 -2.44
N ILE A 127 -11.20 23.04 -1.29
CA ILE A 127 -10.54 23.25 0.01
C ILE A 127 -9.69 22.03 0.37
N GLY A 128 -8.40 22.11 0.04
CA GLY A 128 -7.39 21.19 0.54
C GLY A 128 -6.88 21.58 1.93
N ARG A 129 -5.92 20.81 2.43
CA ARG A 129 -5.31 21.00 3.76
C ARG A 129 -4.78 22.42 3.98
N ASN A 130 -4.04 22.95 3.02
CA ASN A 130 -3.44 24.28 3.12
C ASN A 130 -4.51 25.37 3.09
N GLN A 131 -5.47 25.26 2.16
CA GLN A 131 -6.61 26.18 2.09
C GLN A 131 -7.43 26.17 3.39
N TYR A 132 -7.63 25.00 4.01
CA TYR A 132 -8.30 24.89 5.30
C TYR A 132 -7.52 25.59 6.42
N ILE A 133 -6.21 25.39 6.50
CA ILE A 133 -5.35 26.04 7.50
C ILE A 133 -5.44 27.57 7.34
N ASP A 134 -5.39 28.07 6.12
CA ASP A 134 -5.52 29.50 5.83
C ASP A 134 -6.89 30.04 6.25
N LEU A 135 -7.97 29.34 5.92
CA LEU A 135 -9.33 29.69 6.34
C LEU A 135 -9.46 29.70 7.87
N MET A 136 -8.89 28.71 8.56
CA MET A 136 -8.89 28.62 10.02
C MET A 136 -8.12 29.80 10.64
N ASN A 137 -6.96 30.14 10.09
CA ASN A 137 -6.15 31.28 10.53
C ASN A 137 -6.86 32.62 10.31
N GLN A 138 -7.53 32.80 9.15
CA GLN A 138 -8.35 33.97 8.86
C GLN A 138 -9.56 34.09 9.81
N ASN A 139 -10.20 32.97 10.16
CA ASN A 139 -11.30 32.98 11.12
C ASN A 139 -10.82 33.34 12.54
N ARG A 140 -9.65 32.83 12.96
CA ARG A 140 -9.02 33.18 14.25
C ARG A 140 -8.63 34.65 14.33
N SER A 141 -8.13 35.24 13.24
CA SER A 141 -7.75 36.66 13.19
C SER A 141 -8.98 37.58 13.21
N ASN A 142 -10.07 37.20 12.53
CA ASN A 142 -11.34 37.94 12.53
C ASN A 142 -11.98 38.01 13.92
N ARG A 143 -11.87 36.96 14.75
CA ARG A 143 -12.36 36.97 16.15
C ARG A 143 -11.66 38.01 17.04
N LYS A 144 -10.45 38.46 16.69
CA LYS A 144 -9.65 39.39 17.50
C LYS A 144 -9.97 40.87 17.25
N PHE A 145 -10.61 41.22 16.13
CA PHE A 145 -10.96 42.61 15.81
C PHE A 145 -12.43 42.91 16.09
N LEU A 146 -12.67 43.62 17.21
CA LEU A 146 -13.97 43.92 17.83
C LEU A 146 -14.99 44.74 16.99
N ARG A 147 -14.80 44.92 15.66
CA ARG A 147 -15.68 45.79 14.85
C ARG A 147 -16.21 45.22 13.54
N ARG A 148 -15.93 43.96 13.18
CA ARG A 148 -16.59 43.31 12.03
C ARG A 148 -16.43 41.78 12.10
N ASN A 149 -17.37 41.10 12.77
CA ASN A 149 -17.52 39.65 12.61
C ASN A 149 -18.10 39.39 11.22
N ARG A 150 -17.25 39.14 10.21
CA ARG A 150 -17.73 38.53 8.97
C ARG A 150 -18.19 37.11 9.29
N PRO A 151 -19.43 36.71 8.94
CA PRO A 151 -19.88 35.34 9.15
C PRO A 151 -18.96 34.38 8.38
N LEU A 152 -18.62 33.23 8.98
CA LEU A 152 -17.73 32.22 8.38
C LEU A 152 -18.18 31.80 6.96
N ARG A 153 -19.49 31.84 6.70
CA ARG A 153 -20.10 31.57 5.39
C ARG A 153 -19.69 32.55 4.28
N GLU A 154 -19.14 33.72 4.61
CA GLU A 154 -18.56 34.64 3.63
C GLU A 154 -17.13 34.27 3.22
N LEU A 155 -16.41 33.51 4.04
CA LEU A 155 -15.05 33.03 3.74
C LEU A 155 -15.08 31.73 2.93
N LEU A 156 -16.16 30.97 3.04
CA LEU A 156 -16.32 29.71 2.33
C LEU A 156 -16.81 29.90 0.88
N PRO A 157 -16.48 28.95 -0.02
CA PRO A 157 -17.00 28.94 -1.38
C PRO A 157 -18.53 29.06 -1.41
N ARG A 158 -19.04 29.88 -2.33
CA ARG A 158 -20.49 30.04 -2.56
C ARG A 158 -21.03 29.16 -3.68
N LYS A 159 -20.14 28.64 -4.52
CA LYS A 159 -20.44 27.75 -5.63
C LYS A 159 -19.52 26.53 -5.56
N PRO A 160 -19.98 25.38 -6.07
CA PRO A 160 -19.11 24.23 -6.26
C PRO A 160 -17.89 24.58 -7.11
N ALA A 161 -16.77 23.91 -6.85
CA ALA A 161 -15.65 23.89 -7.76
C ALA A 161 -16.08 23.21 -9.09
N LYS A 162 -15.40 23.54 -10.19
CA LYS A 162 -15.71 22.96 -11.50
C LYS A 162 -15.51 21.44 -11.44
N CYS A 163 -16.61 20.69 -11.41
CA CYS A 163 -16.59 19.24 -11.39
C CYS A 163 -16.49 18.70 -12.83
N ALA A 164 -15.57 17.76 -13.05
CA ALA A 164 -15.57 16.96 -14.27
C ALA A 164 -16.84 16.08 -14.27
N VAL A 165 -17.62 16.18 -15.34
CA VAL A 165 -18.79 15.32 -15.59
C VAL A 165 -18.49 14.52 -16.84
N GLU A 166 -18.69 13.21 -16.81
CA GLU A 166 -18.48 12.36 -17.98
C GLU A 166 -19.78 12.16 -18.78
N PRO A 167 -19.70 11.92 -20.10
CA PRO A 167 -20.88 11.83 -20.97
C PRO A 167 -21.88 10.72 -20.60
N TRP A 168 -21.40 9.63 -20.00
CA TRP A 168 -22.25 8.48 -19.64
C TRP A 168 -22.91 8.62 -18.26
N TRP A 169 -22.56 9.65 -17.49
CA TRP A 169 -23.20 9.92 -16.20
C TRP A 169 -24.65 10.35 -16.41
N ILE A 170 -25.53 10.02 -15.46
CA ILE A 170 -26.98 10.27 -15.57
C ILE A 170 -27.34 11.52 -14.80
N VAL A 171 -28.01 12.46 -15.47
CA VAL A 171 -28.55 13.67 -14.87
C VAL A 171 -29.95 13.38 -14.36
N CYS A 172 -30.15 13.63 -13.07
CA CYS A 172 -31.42 13.42 -12.36
C CYS A 172 -31.97 14.75 -11.83
N ALA A 173 -33.30 14.88 -11.80
CA ALA A 173 -33.97 16.04 -11.20
C ALA A 173 -33.80 16.06 -9.67
N GLY A 174 -33.36 17.20 -9.13
CA GLY A 174 -33.33 17.46 -7.69
C GLY A 174 -34.66 17.99 -7.17
N SER A 175 -34.60 18.79 -6.09
CA SER A 175 -35.77 19.51 -5.56
C SER A 175 -35.96 20.84 -6.30
N ILE A 176 -36.85 20.87 -7.29
CA ILE A 176 -37.15 22.06 -8.09
C ILE A 176 -38.46 22.70 -7.60
N LEU A 177 -38.42 23.95 -7.15
CA LEU A 177 -39.61 24.72 -6.78
C LEU A 177 -39.99 25.72 -7.88
N GLU A 178 -41.22 26.23 -7.84
CA GLU A 178 -41.72 27.23 -8.80
C GLU A 178 -40.82 28.47 -8.88
N ALA A 179 -40.34 28.96 -7.73
CA ALA A 179 -39.44 30.11 -7.65
C ALA A 179 -38.07 29.87 -8.32
N ASP A 180 -37.64 28.60 -8.42
CA ASP A 180 -36.39 28.26 -9.08
C ASP A 180 -36.56 28.31 -10.61
N ILE A 181 -37.73 27.91 -11.12
CA ILE A 181 -38.07 27.89 -12.55
C ILE A 181 -38.10 29.32 -13.13
N GLU A 182 -38.58 30.30 -12.37
CA GLU A 182 -38.63 31.71 -12.79
C GLU A 182 -37.25 32.32 -13.07
N GLN A 183 -36.19 31.76 -12.49
CA GLN A 183 -34.82 32.25 -12.62
C GLN A 183 -34.01 31.54 -13.71
N LEU A 184 -34.62 30.58 -14.43
CA LEU A 184 -33.94 29.79 -15.46
C LEU A 184 -33.96 30.49 -16.82
N ASN A 185 -32.87 30.33 -17.55
CA ASN A 185 -32.81 30.69 -18.96
C ASN A 185 -33.65 29.70 -19.80
N GLU A 186 -33.99 30.04 -21.04
CA GLU A 186 -34.81 29.16 -21.90
C GLU A 186 -34.21 27.76 -22.08
N ASP A 187 -32.89 27.65 -22.28
CA ASP A 187 -32.21 26.36 -22.48
C ASP A 187 -32.15 25.53 -21.19
N GLU A 188 -31.96 26.19 -20.04
CA GLU A 188 -31.99 25.56 -18.71
C GLU A 188 -33.40 25.01 -18.43
N ARG A 189 -34.43 25.81 -18.70
CA ARG A 189 -35.83 25.44 -18.52
C ARG A 189 -36.21 24.26 -19.42
N ARG A 190 -35.85 24.29 -20.70
CA ARG A 190 -36.10 23.15 -21.62
C ARG A 190 -35.46 21.86 -21.13
N THR A 191 -34.24 21.95 -20.60
CA THR A 191 -33.53 20.78 -20.06
C THR A 191 -34.20 20.25 -18.81
N VAL A 192 -34.62 21.14 -17.90
CA VAL A 192 -35.37 20.76 -16.70
C VAL A 192 -36.72 20.12 -17.05
N ASP A 193 -37.49 20.73 -17.94
CA ASP A 193 -38.78 20.21 -18.40
C ASP A 193 -38.60 18.81 -19.03
N SER A 194 -37.59 18.62 -19.88
CA SER A 194 -37.27 17.32 -20.47
C SER A 194 -36.90 16.25 -19.43
N ILE A 195 -36.11 16.59 -18.40
CA ILE A 195 -35.76 15.64 -17.34
C ILE A 195 -36.97 15.30 -16.46
N LEU A 196 -37.89 16.25 -16.22
CA LEU A 196 -39.11 16.03 -15.45
C LEU A 196 -40.14 15.19 -16.21
N ASP A 197 -40.27 15.40 -17.52
CA ASP A 197 -41.25 14.72 -18.38
C ASP A 197 -40.76 13.33 -18.84
N GLU A 198 -39.51 13.24 -19.31
CA GLU A 198 -38.94 12.02 -19.90
C GLU A 198 -38.13 11.18 -18.90
N GLY A 199 -37.76 11.76 -17.76
CA GLY A 199 -36.98 11.11 -16.71
C GLY A 199 -35.46 11.36 -16.81
N PRO A 200 -34.64 10.63 -16.03
CA PRO A 200 -33.19 10.79 -16.01
C PRO A 200 -32.55 10.53 -17.38
N GLN A 201 -31.58 11.37 -17.76
CA GLN A 201 -30.93 11.29 -19.07
C GLN A 201 -29.40 11.34 -18.96
N PRO A 202 -28.67 10.68 -19.87
CA PRO A 202 -27.22 10.81 -19.90
C PRO A 202 -26.73 12.23 -20.22
N ALA A 203 -25.72 12.69 -19.49
CA ALA A 203 -25.14 14.02 -19.62
C ALA A 203 -24.60 14.30 -21.04
N GLY A 204 -24.16 13.25 -21.74
CA GLY A 204 -23.63 13.31 -23.10
C GLY A 204 -24.61 13.85 -24.15
N PHE A 205 -25.92 13.73 -23.91
CA PHE A 205 -26.95 14.27 -24.81
C PHE A 205 -27.32 15.72 -24.48
N LEU A 206 -26.91 16.22 -23.31
CA LEU A 206 -27.22 17.55 -22.82
C LEU A 206 -26.05 18.52 -23.07
N SER A 207 -26.36 19.81 -23.08
CA SER A 207 -25.38 20.87 -23.21
C SER A 207 -24.55 21.01 -21.92
N VAL A 208 -23.23 20.87 -22.02
CA VAL A 208 -22.29 20.98 -20.88
C VAL A 208 -22.48 22.25 -20.05
N PRO A 209 -22.53 23.47 -20.62
CA PRO A 209 -22.73 24.69 -19.82
C PRO A 209 -24.08 24.72 -19.11
N VAL A 210 -25.12 24.12 -19.68
CA VAL A 210 -26.44 24.03 -19.06
C VAL A 210 -26.41 23.06 -17.88
N VAL A 211 -25.81 21.88 -18.05
CA VAL A 211 -25.62 20.89 -16.98
C VAL A 211 -24.82 21.48 -15.83
N GLN A 212 -23.70 22.16 -16.11
CA GLN A 212 -22.89 22.82 -15.08
C GLN A 212 -23.67 23.91 -14.34
N SER A 213 -24.41 24.76 -15.06
CA SER A 213 -25.22 25.82 -14.43
C SER A 213 -26.32 25.26 -13.53
N LEU A 214 -27.02 24.21 -13.97
CA LEU A 214 -28.07 23.55 -13.18
C LEU A 214 -27.51 22.83 -11.95
N LEU A 215 -26.30 22.25 -12.05
CA LEU A 215 -25.59 21.65 -10.91
C LEU A 215 -25.16 22.72 -9.89
N ASP A 216 -24.60 23.84 -10.34
CA ASP A 216 -24.21 24.96 -9.48
C ASP A 216 -25.39 25.51 -8.67
N ARG A 217 -26.59 25.49 -9.26
CA ARG A 217 -27.84 25.90 -8.61
C ARG A 217 -28.45 24.80 -7.73
N GLY A 218 -27.95 23.56 -7.81
CA GLY A 218 -28.47 22.42 -7.05
C GLY A 218 -29.84 21.93 -7.51
N LEU A 219 -30.25 22.23 -8.75
CA LEU A 219 -31.55 21.83 -9.31
C LEU A 219 -31.52 20.43 -9.90
N ILE A 220 -30.33 19.94 -10.24
CA ILE A 220 -30.09 18.57 -10.68
C ILE A 220 -28.99 17.95 -9.81
N TYR A 221 -28.95 16.63 -9.80
CA TYR A 221 -27.81 15.87 -9.26
C TYR A 221 -27.38 14.81 -10.27
N ILE A 222 -26.17 14.29 -10.06
CA ILE A 222 -25.60 13.30 -10.97
C ILE A 222 -25.63 11.92 -10.32
N ASP A 223 -26.17 10.95 -11.05
CA ASP A 223 -25.98 9.54 -10.78
C ASP A 223 -24.90 8.94 -11.70
N VAL A 224 -24.11 8.01 -11.15
CA VAL A 224 -23.00 7.36 -11.86
C VAL A 224 -23.30 5.86 -11.84
N PRO A 225 -23.95 5.34 -12.89
CA PRO A 225 -24.51 3.99 -12.88
C PRO A 225 -23.42 2.91 -13.02
N VAL A 226 -23.51 1.86 -12.20
CA VAL A 226 -22.62 0.71 -12.26
C VAL A 226 -23.45 -0.56 -12.38
N GLU A 227 -23.23 -1.31 -13.45
CA GLU A 227 -23.93 -2.54 -13.79
C GLU A 227 -23.11 -3.79 -13.44
N GLU A 228 -23.78 -4.94 -13.33
CA GLU A 228 -23.14 -6.23 -12.95
C GLU A 228 -21.98 -6.65 -13.86
N HIS A 229 -22.08 -6.35 -15.15
CA HIS A 229 -21.15 -6.81 -16.19
C HIS A 229 -20.14 -5.73 -16.60
N ASP A 230 -20.08 -4.63 -15.85
CA ASP A 230 -19.11 -3.58 -16.10
C ASP A 230 -17.70 -4.05 -15.74
N TYR A 231 -16.73 -3.58 -16.54
CA TYR A 231 -15.30 -3.72 -16.26
C TYR A 231 -14.74 -2.36 -15.87
N VAL A 232 -13.99 -2.34 -14.77
CA VAL A 232 -13.46 -1.12 -14.17
C VAL A 232 -11.99 -1.30 -13.87
N TYR A 233 -11.21 -0.24 -14.04
CA TYR A 233 -9.79 -0.22 -13.71
C TYR A 233 -9.46 1.03 -12.89
N VAL A 234 -8.42 0.92 -12.05
CA VAL A 234 -7.91 2.05 -11.26
C VAL A 234 -7.09 2.97 -12.18
N ALA A 235 -7.25 4.28 -12.04
CA ALA A 235 -6.40 5.28 -12.69
C ALA A 235 -5.33 5.79 -11.69
N PRO A 236 -4.18 6.33 -12.16
CA PRO A 236 -3.20 6.92 -11.25
C PRO A 236 -3.83 7.98 -10.35
N LEU A 237 -3.56 7.89 -9.04
CA LEU A 237 -4.13 8.77 -8.04
C LEU A 237 -3.40 10.12 -7.99
N ASP A 238 -3.74 11.02 -8.92
CA ASP A 238 -3.25 12.40 -8.90
C ASP A 238 -4.03 13.26 -7.90
N GLY A 239 -3.30 13.93 -6.99
CA GLY A 239 -3.91 14.84 -6.01
C GLY A 239 -4.66 14.16 -4.86
N PHE A 240 -4.42 12.87 -4.61
CA PHE A 240 -5.05 12.14 -3.50
C PHE A 240 -4.72 12.77 -2.14
N VAL A 241 -5.73 12.86 -1.28
CA VAL A 241 -5.60 13.42 0.07
C VAL A 241 -5.36 12.29 1.06
N MET A 242 -4.14 12.24 1.61
CA MET A 242 -3.73 11.26 2.61
C MET A 242 -3.75 11.89 4.02
N ASN A 243 -4.78 11.57 4.78
CA ASN A 243 -4.91 11.90 6.19
C ASN A 243 -4.59 10.68 7.06
N ARG A 244 -4.22 10.92 8.33
CA ARG A 244 -3.73 9.87 9.25
C ARG A 244 -4.83 9.06 9.94
N VAL A 245 -6.10 9.39 9.69
CA VAL A 245 -7.25 8.80 10.40
C VAL A 245 -7.96 7.84 9.47
N LEU A 246 -8.09 6.58 9.92
CA LEU A 246 -8.94 5.61 9.25
C LEU A 246 -10.40 6.02 9.45
N GLY A 247 -11.12 6.10 8.32
CA GLY A 247 -12.53 6.43 8.30
C GLY A 247 -13.46 5.37 8.89
N ASP A 248 -14.74 5.56 8.58
CA ASP A 248 -15.86 4.72 9.01
C ASP A 248 -15.88 3.32 8.34
N TYR A 249 -16.98 2.59 8.53
CA TYR A 249 -17.23 1.30 7.90
C TYR A 249 -17.14 1.37 6.36
N PHE A 250 -17.57 2.47 5.75
CA PHE A 250 -17.59 2.64 4.31
C PHE A 250 -16.17 2.88 3.75
N GLU A 251 -15.34 3.67 4.42
CA GLU A 251 -13.93 3.83 4.05
C GLU A 251 -13.17 2.49 4.08
N THR A 252 -13.43 1.67 5.09
CA THR A 252 -12.85 0.32 5.17
C THR A 252 -13.31 -0.56 4.00
N LEU A 253 -14.58 -0.43 3.58
CA LEU A 253 -15.11 -1.12 2.41
C LEU A 253 -14.45 -0.62 1.11
N LEU A 254 -14.25 0.69 0.96
CA LEU A 254 -13.58 1.27 -0.20
C LEU A 254 -12.18 0.69 -0.37
N TYR A 255 -11.36 0.62 0.69
CA TYR A 255 -10.03 0.01 0.61
C TYR A 255 -10.05 -1.48 0.20
N LYS A 256 -11.03 -2.27 0.68
CA LYS A 256 -11.20 -3.66 0.25
C LYS A 256 -11.47 -3.79 -1.24
N ILE A 257 -12.34 -2.92 -1.77
CA ILE A 257 -12.69 -2.91 -3.19
C ILE A 257 -11.52 -2.40 -4.03
N PHE A 258 -10.78 -1.39 -3.56
CA PHE A 258 -9.60 -0.86 -4.25
C PHE A 258 -8.57 -1.94 -4.57
N VAL A 259 -8.26 -2.80 -3.59
CA VAL A 259 -7.29 -3.90 -3.75
C VAL A 259 -7.84 -5.01 -4.66
N ALA A 260 -9.16 -5.17 -4.73
CA ALA A 260 -9.83 -6.20 -5.52
C ALA A 260 -10.15 -5.80 -6.96
N ILE A 261 -10.05 -4.51 -7.31
CA ILE A 261 -10.29 -4.04 -8.69
C ILE A 261 -9.27 -4.67 -9.64
N ASP A 262 -9.80 -5.25 -10.71
CA ASP A 262 -9.04 -5.87 -11.79
C ASP A 262 -9.80 -5.67 -13.11
N ASP A 263 -9.11 -5.24 -14.16
CA ASP A 263 -9.71 -4.84 -15.45
C ASP A 263 -10.30 -6.02 -16.24
N GLN A 264 -9.97 -7.25 -15.84
CA GLN A 264 -10.49 -8.51 -16.37
C GLN A 264 -11.65 -9.09 -15.54
N THR A 265 -12.00 -8.47 -14.42
CA THR A 265 -13.08 -8.94 -13.55
C THR A 265 -14.30 -8.05 -13.66
N THR A 266 -15.47 -8.66 -13.73
CA THR A 266 -16.73 -7.91 -13.67
C THR A 266 -17.04 -7.48 -12.25
N VAL A 267 -17.83 -6.41 -12.09
CA VAL A 267 -18.30 -5.96 -10.76
C VAL A 267 -19.02 -7.07 -10.00
N LYS A 268 -19.78 -7.91 -10.70
CA LYS A 268 -20.45 -9.08 -10.12
C LYS A 268 -19.47 -10.11 -9.56
N GLU A 269 -18.49 -10.53 -10.35
CA GLU A 269 -17.47 -11.48 -9.90
C GLU A 269 -16.69 -10.93 -8.70
N MET A 270 -16.39 -9.63 -8.69
CA MET A 270 -15.74 -8.96 -7.57
C MET A 270 -16.58 -9.03 -6.29
N ALA A 271 -17.88 -8.76 -6.38
CA ALA A 271 -18.80 -8.87 -5.24
C ALA A 271 -18.86 -10.30 -4.69
N GLU A 272 -18.90 -11.30 -5.57
CA GLU A 272 -18.85 -12.72 -5.20
C GLU A 272 -17.50 -13.10 -4.54
N MET A 273 -16.38 -12.62 -5.08
CA MET A 273 -15.03 -12.85 -4.53
C MET A 273 -14.85 -12.23 -3.16
N LEU A 274 -15.45 -11.07 -2.88
CA LEU A 274 -15.37 -10.40 -1.59
C LEU A 274 -16.44 -10.87 -0.59
N HIS A 275 -17.45 -11.62 -1.04
CA HIS A 275 -18.67 -11.91 -0.27
C HIS A 275 -19.34 -10.64 0.27
N ILE A 276 -19.45 -9.62 -0.59
CA ILE A 276 -20.10 -8.35 -0.30
C ILE A 276 -21.29 -8.20 -1.23
N ASP A 277 -22.37 -7.58 -0.75
CA ASP A 277 -23.54 -7.31 -1.57
C ASP A 277 -23.17 -6.47 -2.80
N PHE A 278 -23.71 -6.86 -3.96
CA PHE A 278 -23.44 -6.19 -5.24
C PHE A 278 -23.71 -4.69 -5.18
N HIS A 279 -24.81 -4.25 -4.54
CA HIS A 279 -25.14 -2.82 -4.49
C HIS A 279 -24.13 -2.01 -3.68
N LEU A 280 -23.52 -2.60 -2.66
CA LEU A 280 -22.45 -1.94 -1.91
C LEU A 280 -21.18 -1.79 -2.75
N VAL A 281 -20.83 -2.82 -3.53
CA VAL A 281 -19.67 -2.77 -4.46
C VAL A 281 -19.93 -1.76 -5.58
N ALA A 282 -21.12 -1.78 -6.18
CA ALA A 282 -21.53 -0.84 -7.20
C ALA A 282 -21.50 0.62 -6.68
N ASN A 283 -21.95 0.87 -5.45
CA ASN A 283 -21.88 2.20 -4.82
C ASN A 283 -20.42 2.66 -4.64
N ALA A 284 -19.56 1.79 -4.14
CA ALA A 284 -18.14 2.09 -3.97
C ALA A 284 -17.45 2.41 -5.30
N ILE A 285 -17.72 1.62 -6.35
CA ILE A 285 -17.21 1.89 -7.70
C ILE A 285 -17.75 3.21 -8.25
N SER A 286 -19.04 3.50 -8.04
CA SER A 286 -19.66 4.79 -8.40
C SER A 286 -18.91 5.96 -7.74
N VAL A 287 -18.58 5.84 -6.45
CA VAL A 287 -17.75 6.82 -5.72
C VAL A 287 -16.36 6.94 -6.35
N PHE A 288 -15.68 5.84 -6.66
CA PHE A 288 -14.36 5.91 -7.29
C PHE A 288 -14.38 6.59 -8.66
N CYS A 289 -15.41 6.34 -9.48
CA CYS A 289 -15.58 7.04 -10.75
C CYS A 289 -15.82 8.54 -10.56
N ARG A 290 -16.62 8.93 -9.56
CA ARG A 290 -16.85 10.36 -9.22
C ARG A 290 -15.59 11.08 -8.76
N LEU A 291 -14.74 10.38 -8.01
CA LEU A 291 -13.47 10.90 -7.51
C LEU A 291 -12.36 10.88 -8.58
N GLY A 292 -12.58 10.22 -9.71
CA GLY A 292 -11.59 10.05 -10.77
C GLY A 292 -10.55 8.95 -10.48
N PHE A 293 -10.76 8.14 -9.43
CA PHE A 293 -9.85 7.07 -9.02
C PHE A 293 -10.02 5.79 -9.83
N ALA A 294 -11.21 5.57 -10.40
CA ALA A 294 -11.50 4.43 -11.25
C ALA A 294 -12.23 4.86 -12.52
N LYS A 295 -12.00 4.14 -13.62
CA LYS A 295 -12.63 4.40 -14.91
C LYS A 295 -13.35 3.15 -15.40
N LYS A 296 -14.54 3.36 -15.96
CA LYS A 296 -15.32 2.31 -16.63
C LYS A 296 -14.72 2.06 -18.01
N ARG A 297 -14.40 0.80 -18.32
CA ARG A 297 -13.71 0.42 -19.57
C ARG A 297 -14.59 0.62 -20.81
N VAL A 298 -15.86 0.25 -20.71
CA VAL A 298 -16.86 0.43 -21.76
C VAL A 298 -18.03 1.19 -21.17
N THR A 299 -18.22 2.41 -21.63
CA THR A 299 -19.23 3.35 -21.14
C THR A 299 -20.56 3.24 -21.90
N GLY A 300 -20.54 2.61 -23.08
CA GLY A 300 -21.70 2.53 -23.99
C GLY A 300 -21.92 3.83 -24.79
N MET A 301 -21.08 4.84 -24.58
CA MET A 301 -21.15 6.15 -25.26
C MET A 301 -20.17 6.28 -26.42
N GLU A 302 -19.34 5.26 -26.69
CA GLU A 302 -18.28 5.31 -27.70
C GLU A 302 -18.84 5.52 -29.12
N THR A 303 -20.03 4.98 -29.38
CA THR A 303 -20.73 5.11 -30.67
C THR A 303 -21.89 6.12 -30.64
N ALA A 304 -22.13 6.76 -29.50
CA ALA A 304 -23.24 7.70 -29.33
C ALA A 304 -22.91 9.05 -29.98
N ARG A 305 -23.93 9.69 -30.57
CA ARG A 305 -23.82 11.08 -31.03
C ARG A 305 -23.98 12.02 -29.83
N LEU A 306 -22.84 12.40 -29.25
CA LEU A 306 -22.80 13.37 -28.15
C LEU A 306 -23.20 14.77 -28.64
N HIS A 307 -23.73 15.57 -27.73
CA HIS A 307 -24.02 16.97 -27.98
C HIS A 307 -22.72 17.72 -28.34
N TYR A 308 -22.79 18.66 -29.29
CA TYR A 308 -21.60 19.31 -29.88
C TYR A 308 -20.68 20.00 -28.86
N SER A 309 -21.22 20.42 -27.71
CA SER A 309 -20.45 21.01 -26.60
C SER A 309 -19.40 20.06 -26.02
N TRP A 310 -19.58 18.75 -26.17
CA TRP A 310 -18.63 17.73 -25.68
C TRP A 310 -17.39 17.60 -26.56
N ALA A 311 -17.45 18.03 -27.83
CA ALA A 311 -16.33 17.92 -28.76
C ALA A 311 -15.07 18.66 -28.25
N GLN A 312 -15.24 19.81 -27.61
CA GLN A 312 -14.12 20.61 -27.08
C GLN A 312 -13.43 19.96 -25.86
N ILE A 313 -14.14 19.09 -25.14
CA ILE A 313 -13.67 18.43 -23.91
C ILE A 313 -12.99 17.09 -24.24
N ILE A 314 -13.46 16.40 -25.28
CA ILE A 314 -12.93 15.09 -25.70
C ILE A 314 -11.69 15.23 -26.62
N SER A 315 -11.53 16.38 -27.29
CA SER A 315 -10.42 16.62 -28.24
C SER A 315 -9.06 16.97 -27.61
N ILE A 316 -8.95 17.00 -26.28
CA ILE A 316 -7.68 17.24 -25.58
C ILE A 316 -7.22 15.88 -25.01
N PRO A 317 -6.23 15.21 -25.62
CA PRO A 317 -5.52 14.15 -24.91
C PRO A 317 -4.84 14.79 -23.70
N ASN A 318 -4.94 14.14 -22.54
CA ASN A 318 -4.20 14.51 -21.34
C ASN A 318 -2.69 14.58 -21.62
N SER A 319 -2.21 15.74 -22.02
CA SER A 319 -0.82 16.16 -21.94
C SER A 319 -0.80 17.40 -21.05
N PRO A 320 0.05 17.47 -20.02
CA PRO A 320 0.00 18.56 -19.05
C PRO A 320 0.35 19.87 -19.75
N THR A 321 -0.64 20.75 -19.91
CA THR A 321 -0.40 22.14 -20.29
C THR A 321 0.21 22.88 -19.10
N GLN A 322 1.29 23.59 -19.39
CA GLN A 322 2.21 24.27 -18.48
C GLN A 322 1.58 25.32 -17.53
N GLU A 323 0.26 25.54 -17.60
CA GLU A 323 -0.46 26.55 -16.81
C GLU A 323 -1.14 25.99 -15.54
N ASP A 324 -1.27 24.67 -15.39
CA ASP A 324 -1.78 24.03 -14.14
C ASP A 324 -0.68 23.76 -13.10
N MET A 325 0.58 24.09 -13.39
CA MET A 325 1.73 23.87 -12.48
C MET A 325 1.95 24.98 -11.44
N VAL A 326 1.03 25.95 -11.29
CA VAL A 326 1.27 27.12 -10.43
C VAL A 326 0.20 27.34 -9.36
N THR A 327 -0.31 26.28 -8.70
CA THR A 327 -0.98 26.44 -7.39
C THR A 327 -0.86 25.21 -6.49
N SER A 328 0.35 24.71 -6.25
CA SER A 328 0.67 24.07 -4.96
C SER A 328 2.18 23.90 -4.81
N VAL A 329 2.67 24.16 -3.60
CA VAL A 329 4.05 24.03 -3.11
C VAL A 329 5.09 25.02 -3.65
N SER A 330 4.96 26.28 -3.24
CA SER A 330 6.12 27.11 -2.88
C SER A 330 5.87 27.62 -1.46
N GLY A 331 6.72 27.21 -0.51
CA GLY A 331 6.55 27.54 0.91
C GLY A 331 7.31 26.62 1.86
N ASP A 332 8.63 26.72 1.80
CA ASP A 332 9.54 26.75 2.95
C ASP A 332 9.83 25.45 3.75
N LEU A 333 10.92 24.78 3.35
CA LEU A 333 11.71 23.88 4.19
C LEU A 333 13.07 24.52 4.56
N GLY A 334 13.15 25.85 4.56
CA GLY A 334 14.37 26.61 4.84
C GLY A 334 14.72 26.77 6.32
N GLU A 335 13.89 26.31 7.26
CA GLU A 335 14.03 26.72 8.68
C GLU A 335 14.37 25.58 9.67
N LEU A 336 14.92 24.44 9.23
CA LEU A 336 15.38 23.37 10.13
C LEU A 336 16.82 22.88 9.90
N SER A 337 17.59 23.52 9.02
CA SER A 337 19.00 23.20 8.76
C SER A 337 20.00 24.26 9.29
N VAL A 338 19.55 25.30 10.02
CA VAL A 338 20.40 26.38 10.53
C VAL A 338 20.56 26.33 12.05
N SER A 339 21.09 25.24 12.60
CA SER A 339 21.54 25.23 14.00
C SER A 339 22.86 24.50 14.27
N LEU A 340 23.62 24.06 13.26
CA LEU A 340 24.85 23.29 13.51
C LEU A 340 26.07 23.59 12.60
N ALA A 341 26.25 24.81 12.09
CA ALA A 341 27.58 25.21 11.59
C ALA A 341 27.81 26.71 11.68
N SER A 342 28.82 27.08 12.47
CA SER A 342 29.49 28.40 12.44
C SER A 342 30.59 28.43 11.37
N PRO A 343 31.08 29.61 10.98
CA PRO A 343 31.45 29.94 9.61
C PRO A 343 32.95 29.93 9.35
N LEU A 344 33.39 29.47 8.17
CA LEU A 344 34.70 29.79 7.60
C LEU A 344 34.64 29.78 6.06
N GLY A 345 34.85 30.97 5.47
CA GLY A 345 35.81 31.21 4.37
C GLY A 345 35.43 30.88 2.92
N ASP A 346 35.06 31.94 2.19
CA ASP A 346 35.53 32.41 0.86
C ASP A 346 35.70 31.50 -0.39
N ASP A 347 35.26 32.15 -1.48
CA ASP A 347 35.75 32.20 -2.87
C ASP A 347 35.23 31.25 -3.97
N ASP A 348 34.44 31.90 -4.85
CA ASP A 348 34.58 32.09 -6.31
C ASP A 348 34.11 31.05 -7.35
N ASP A 349 33.09 31.52 -8.10
CA ASP A 349 32.93 31.60 -9.57
C ASP A 349 33.24 30.37 -10.45
N ASP A 350 32.26 29.89 -11.24
CA ASP A 350 31.98 30.45 -12.59
C ASP A 350 30.89 29.66 -13.36
N GLU A 351 30.16 30.38 -14.22
CA GLU A 351 29.13 29.93 -15.16
C GLU A 351 29.68 29.09 -16.33
N GLN A 352 28.86 28.20 -16.94
CA GLN A 352 28.67 28.19 -18.41
C GLN A 352 27.57 27.25 -18.94
N ALA A 353 26.58 27.89 -19.57
CA ALA A 353 26.08 27.72 -20.93
C ALA A 353 25.49 26.38 -21.43
N SER A 354 24.23 26.53 -21.85
CA SER A 354 23.38 25.68 -22.66
C SER A 354 23.91 25.36 -24.07
N THR A 355 23.52 24.21 -24.62
CA THR A 355 23.50 23.99 -26.07
C THR A 355 22.27 23.16 -26.47
N VAL A 356 21.43 23.78 -27.29
CA VAL A 356 20.23 23.24 -27.92
C VAL A 356 20.62 22.41 -29.15
N SER A 357 19.97 21.28 -29.38
CA SER A 357 20.02 20.54 -30.65
C SER A 357 18.63 20.03 -31.02
N GLN A 358 17.99 20.68 -32.00
CA GLN A 358 16.78 20.24 -32.68
C GLN A 358 17.12 19.23 -33.78
N TYR A 359 16.47 18.05 -33.85
CA TYR A 359 16.25 17.32 -35.10
C TYR A 359 14.94 16.51 -35.11
N SER A 360 14.01 16.99 -35.95
CA SER A 360 13.12 16.32 -36.93
C SER A 360 12.32 15.05 -36.61
N ALA A 361 11.01 15.19 -36.84
CA ALA A 361 9.99 14.17 -36.96
C ALA A 361 10.13 13.28 -38.22
N LYS A 362 9.77 11.99 -38.10
CA LYS A 362 9.04 11.21 -39.11
C LYS A 362 8.52 9.85 -38.59
N ASP A 363 7.33 9.54 -39.09
CA ASP A 363 6.68 8.23 -39.28
C ASP A 363 5.96 7.54 -38.10
N THR A 364 4.70 7.97 -37.93
CA THR A 364 3.61 7.30 -37.21
C THR A 364 3.07 6.12 -38.02
N VAL A 365 3.21 4.89 -37.51
CA VAL A 365 2.40 3.74 -37.95
C VAL A 365 1.39 3.41 -36.87
N SER A 366 0.13 3.67 -37.18
CA SER A 366 -1.04 3.31 -36.38
C SER A 366 -1.18 1.78 -36.34
N SER A 367 -1.18 1.20 -35.14
CA SER A 367 -1.59 -0.19 -34.91
C SER A 367 -2.84 -0.20 -34.03
N GLN A 368 -3.97 -0.57 -34.64
CA GLN A 368 -5.20 -0.91 -33.96
C GLN A 368 -5.00 -2.25 -33.21
N PRO A 369 -5.52 -2.43 -31.98
CA PRO A 369 -5.63 -3.76 -31.40
C PRO A 369 -6.82 -4.47 -32.06
N SER A 370 -6.51 -5.54 -32.78
CA SER A 370 -7.51 -6.47 -33.29
C SER A 370 -8.06 -7.30 -32.13
N SER A 371 -9.38 -7.49 -32.19
CA SER A 371 -10.18 -8.32 -31.32
C SER A 371 -9.83 -9.80 -31.49
N GLU A 372 -8.88 -10.28 -30.69
CA GLU A 372 -8.75 -11.69 -30.37
C GLU A 372 -8.96 -11.86 -28.86
N VAL A 373 -9.98 -12.64 -28.51
CA VAL A 373 -10.28 -13.04 -27.14
C VAL A 373 -9.14 -13.93 -26.66
N ALA A 374 -8.13 -13.34 -26.04
CA ALA A 374 -7.05 -14.07 -25.38
C ALA A 374 -7.65 -14.82 -24.18
N SER A 375 -7.63 -16.14 -24.27
CA SER A 375 -7.96 -17.04 -23.17
C SER A 375 -7.06 -16.76 -21.97
N SER A 376 -7.64 -16.25 -20.88
CA SER A 376 -7.09 -16.14 -19.51
C SER A 376 -5.55 -16.01 -19.42
N SER A 377 -5.01 -14.82 -19.64
CA SER A 377 -3.60 -14.51 -19.34
C SER A 377 -3.40 -14.38 -17.83
N CYS A 378 -3.20 -15.49 -17.10
CA CYS A 378 -2.92 -15.38 -15.66
C CYS A 378 -1.62 -14.61 -15.41
N ARG A 379 -1.72 -13.49 -14.71
CA ARG A 379 -0.66 -12.49 -14.46
C ARG A 379 0.37 -12.96 -13.43
N THR A 380 1.53 -12.32 -13.43
CA THR A 380 2.54 -12.44 -12.36
C THR A 380 2.41 -11.25 -11.42
N ALA A 381 2.36 -11.48 -10.11
CA ALA A 381 2.38 -10.39 -9.14
C ALA A 381 3.78 -10.19 -8.56
N PHE A 382 4.24 -8.95 -8.50
CA PHE A 382 5.41 -8.53 -7.74
C PHE A 382 4.98 -7.94 -6.39
N LEU A 383 5.32 -8.63 -5.30
CA LEU A 383 4.94 -8.26 -3.94
C LEU A 383 6.02 -7.37 -3.30
N PHE A 384 5.61 -6.24 -2.76
CA PHE A 384 6.48 -5.29 -2.07
C PHE A 384 5.87 -4.85 -0.73
N ASP A 385 6.67 -4.19 0.09
CA ASP A 385 6.24 -3.67 1.39
C ASP A 385 6.18 -2.13 1.43
N SER A 386 5.68 -1.61 2.54
CA SER A 386 5.54 -0.17 2.79
C SER A 386 6.84 0.63 2.64
N THR A 387 8.00 -0.01 2.85
CA THR A 387 9.29 0.69 2.78
C THR A 387 9.58 1.13 1.35
N LEU A 388 9.30 0.27 0.35
CA LEU A 388 9.46 0.62 -1.06
C LEU A 388 8.56 1.80 -1.44
N ALA A 389 7.28 1.75 -1.07
CA ALA A 389 6.35 2.83 -1.38
C ALA A 389 6.78 4.16 -0.72
N ALA A 390 7.29 4.11 0.52
CA ALA A 390 7.81 5.29 1.20
C ALA A 390 9.04 5.87 0.48
N PHE A 391 9.96 5.01 0.00
CA PHE A 391 11.14 5.44 -0.75
C PHE A 391 10.75 6.15 -2.06
N LEU A 392 9.78 5.61 -2.80
CA LEU A 392 9.33 6.20 -4.07
C LEU A 392 8.59 7.54 -3.87
N MET A 393 8.07 7.82 -2.67
CA MET A 393 7.44 9.10 -2.34
C MET A 393 8.42 10.21 -1.97
N MET A 394 9.70 9.91 -1.77
CA MET A 394 10.67 10.92 -1.43
C MET A 394 10.84 11.89 -2.61
N GLY A 395 10.54 13.18 -2.37
CA GLY A 395 10.42 14.18 -3.43
C GLY A 395 11.70 14.50 -4.19
N ASN A 396 12.84 13.93 -3.80
CA ASN A 396 14.13 14.10 -4.45
C ASN A 396 14.34 13.17 -5.67
N LEU A 397 13.65 12.03 -5.76
CA LEU A 397 13.88 11.06 -6.84
C LEU A 397 13.36 11.54 -8.20
N SER A 398 12.08 11.93 -8.26
CA SER A 398 11.44 12.56 -9.41
C SER A 398 10.05 13.07 -9.02
N SER A 399 9.65 14.24 -9.55
CA SER A 399 8.30 14.77 -9.36
C SER A 399 7.23 13.98 -10.13
N SER A 400 7.61 13.32 -11.23
CA SER A 400 6.69 12.52 -12.07
C SER A 400 6.25 11.22 -11.39
N LEU A 401 7.10 10.66 -10.53
CA LEU A 401 6.86 9.37 -9.86
C LEU A 401 5.82 9.47 -8.74
N LYS A 402 5.53 10.69 -8.26
CA LYS A 402 4.69 10.93 -7.08
C LYS A 402 3.29 10.32 -7.21
N GLY A 403 2.64 10.46 -8.38
CA GLY A 403 1.30 9.91 -8.60
C GLY A 403 1.27 8.38 -8.48
N HIS A 404 2.25 7.70 -9.10
CA HIS A 404 2.39 6.24 -8.99
C HIS A 404 2.79 5.79 -7.59
N ALA A 405 3.69 6.51 -6.90
CA ALA A 405 4.09 6.20 -5.53
C ALA A 405 2.92 6.30 -4.55
N VAL A 406 2.09 7.34 -4.67
CA VAL A 406 0.84 7.51 -3.90
C VAL A 406 -0.14 6.38 -4.20
N THR A 407 -0.29 6.00 -5.47
CA THR A 407 -1.13 4.87 -5.88
C THR A 407 -0.66 3.55 -5.26
N LEU A 408 0.65 3.26 -5.32
CA LEU A 408 1.27 2.07 -4.72
C LEU A 408 1.10 2.02 -3.20
N PHE A 409 1.04 3.16 -2.53
CA PHE A 409 0.83 3.21 -1.08
C PHE A 409 -0.63 3.09 -0.69
N GLU A 410 -1.51 3.92 -1.27
CA GLU A 410 -2.92 3.99 -0.86
C GLU A 410 -3.75 2.84 -1.42
N VAL A 411 -3.64 2.57 -2.72
CA VAL A 411 -4.34 1.46 -3.35
C VAL A 411 -3.65 0.15 -3.01
N GLY A 412 -2.31 0.15 -3.00
CA GLY A 412 -1.54 -1.08 -2.83
C GLY A 412 -1.50 -1.98 -4.05
N LYS A 413 -1.95 -1.50 -5.22
CA LYS A 413 -1.90 -2.23 -6.49
C LYS A 413 -1.52 -1.27 -7.62
N LEU A 414 -0.64 -1.72 -8.51
CA LEU A 414 -0.35 -1.08 -9.80
C LEU A 414 -0.45 -2.15 -10.89
N ALA A 415 -1.40 -2.00 -11.80
CA ALA A 415 -1.69 -2.99 -12.84
C ALA A 415 -0.76 -2.86 -14.06
N ASP A 416 -0.64 -3.91 -14.88
CA ASP A 416 0.25 -3.93 -16.06
C ASP A 416 0.01 -2.76 -17.03
N GLU A 417 -1.24 -2.28 -17.14
CA GLU A 417 -1.60 -1.20 -18.05
C GLU A 417 -0.87 0.12 -17.72
N GLN A 418 -0.65 0.38 -16.43
CA GLN A 418 0.09 1.55 -15.94
C GLN A 418 1.60 1.28 -15.83
N MET A 419 2.01 0.01 -15.96
CA MET A 419 3.40 -0.39 -15.75
C MET A 419 4.34 0.23 -16.77
N ARG A 420 3.88 0.45 -18.01
CA ARG A 420 4.71 1.11 -19.03
C ARG A 420 5.08 2.53 -18.62
N ASP A 421 4.09 3.35 -18.27
CA ASP A 421 4.28 4.73 -17.87
C ASP A 421 5.14 4.81 -16.61
N PHE A 422 4.93 3.89 -15.66
CA PHE A 422 5.75 3.77 -14.46
C PHE A 422 7.22 3.44 -14.75
N LEU A 423 7.50 2.48 -15.66
CA LEU A 423 8.86 2.14 -16.04
C LEU A 423 9.57 3.30 -16.75
N GLU A 424 8.89 4.00 -17.66
CA GLU A 424 9.42 5.19 -18.32
C GLU A 424 9.76 6.30 -17.29
N GLN A 425 8.94 6.47 -16.25
CA GLN A 425 9.22 7.40 -15.16
C GLN A 425 10.38 6.95 -14.26
N LEU A 426 10.49 5.65 -13.95
CA LEU A 426 11.61 5.09 -13.17
C LEU A 426 12.95 5.24 -13.90
N GLU A 427 12.96 5.15 -15.23
CA GLU A 427 14.15 5.38 -16.05
C GLU A 427 14.66 6.83 -15.97
N CYS A 428 13.78 7.77 -15.66
CA CYS A 428 14.09 9.20 -15.55
C CYS A 428 14.53 9.61 -14.13
N VAL A 429 14.72 8.67 -13.21
CA VAL A 429 15.13 8.97 -11.83
C VAL A 429 16.53 9.57 -11.79
N ASN A 430 16.68 10.62 -10.98
CA ASN A 430 17.95 11.30 -10.78
C ASN A 430 18.98 10.35 -10.15
N HIS A 431 20.17 10.31 -10.74
CA HIS A 431 21.29 9.52 -10.23
C HIS A 431 22.05 10.35 -9.20
N PHE A 432 22.01 9.94 -7.94
CA PHE A 432 22.70 10.64 -6.85
C PHE A 432 24.06 10.00 -6.59
N ALA A 433 25.08 10.84 -6.41
CA ALA A 433 26.46 10.38 -6.27
C ALA A 433 26.87 10.03 -4.82
N GLU A 434 26.17 10.56 -3.80
CA GLU A 434 26.48 10.36 -2.38
C GLU A 434 25.23 10.44 -1.47
N GLY A 435 25.27 9.74 -0.33
CA GLY A 435 24.27 9.81 0.75
C GLY A 435 23.11 8.82 0.64
N GLU A 436 22.09 8.99 1.50
CA GLU A 436 20.89 8.13 1.49
C GLU A 436 20.14 8.19 0.15
N ALA A 437 20.21 9.34 -0.53
CA ALA A 437 19.61 9.52 -1.85
C ALA A 437 20.19 8.56 -2.91
N GLN A 438 21.49 8.21 -2.82
CA GLN A 438 22.11 7.21 -3.69
C GLN A 438 21.41 5.86 -3.52
N ARG A 439 21.23 5.40 -2.26
CA ARG A 439 20.59 4.11 -1.97
C ARG A 439 19.16 4.04 -2.53
N TYR A 440 18.39 5.11 -2.42
CA TYR A 440 17.05 5.16 -2.99
C TYR A 440 17.06 5.10 -4.52
N SER A 441 18.01 5.78 -5.18
CA SER A 441 18.17 5.69 -6.64
C SER A 441 18.59 4.28 -7.08
N GLU A 442 19.49 3.63 -6.34
CA GLU A 442 19.89 2.24 -6.60
C GLU A 442 18.72 1.26 -6.44
N HIS A 443 17.89 1.44 -5.41
CA HIS A 443 16.67 0.66 -5.21
C HIS A 443 15.67 0.85 -6.36
N ALA A 444 15.50 2.08 -6.85
CA ALA A 444 14.63 2.38 -7.99
C ALA A 444 15.13 1.71 -9.29
N MET A 445 16.44 1.73 -9.53
CA MET A 445 17.05 1.05 -10.69
C MET A 445 16.96 -0.48 -10.57
N ALA A 446 17.17 -1.04 -9.38
CA ALA A 446 16.99 -2.46 -9.13
C ALA A 446 15.53 -2.91 -9.32
N LEU A 447 14.56 -2.06 -8.92
CA LEU A 447 13.14 -2.28 -9.19
C LEU A 447 12.84 -2.27 -10.69
N LEU A 448 13.39 -1.31 -11.43
CA LEU A 448 13.27 -1.23 -12.88
C LEU A 448 13.76 -2.52 -13.56
N ASP A 449 14.93 -3.03 -13.16
CA ASP A 449 15.51 -4.26 -13.69
C ASP A 449 14.65 -5.50 -13.37
N ILE A 450 14.08 -5.58 -12.16
CA ILE A 450 13.13 -6.64 -11.77
C ILE A 450 11.91 -6.63 -12.68
N LEU A 451 11.24 -5.48 -12.78
CA LEU A 451 9.98 -5.37 -13.50
C LEU A 451 10.19 -5.63 -15.01
N ARG A 452 11.27 -5.11 -15.59
CA ARG A 452 11.67 -5.45 -16.98
C ARG A 452 11.92 -6.94 -17.17
N SER A 453 12.53 -7.60 -16.19
CA SER A 453 12.81 -9.04 -16.26
C SER A 453 11.54 -9.88 -16.13
N LEU A 454 10.65 -9.53 -15.21
CA LEU A 454 9.38 -10.22 -15.00
C LEU A 454 8.40 -10.03 -16.18
N ARG A 455 8.44 -8.87 -16.85
CA ARG A 455 7.54 -8.53 -17.97
C ARG A 455 7.91 -9.19 -19.30
N LYS A 456 9.04 -9.92 -19.39
CA LYS A 456 9.46 -10.62 -20.62
C LYS A 456 8.46 -11.74 -20.98
N GLY A 457 7.45 -11.38 -21.78
CA GLY A 457 6.40 -12.29 -22.26
C GLY A 457 5.26 -12.52 -21.27
N ARG A 458 5.08 -11.64 -20.27
CA ARG A 458 4.06 -11.76 -19.21
C ARG A 458 3.54 -10.39 -18.80
N GLU A 459 2.29 -10.34 -18.35
CA GLU A 459 1.71 -9.20 -17.63
C GLU A 459 2.17 -9.24 -16.16
N VAL A 460 2.61 -8.09 -15.65
CA VAL A 460 3.11 -7.94 -14.28
C VAL A 460 2.33 -6.85 -13.56
N ASP A 461 1.75 -7.22 -12.42
CA ASP A 461 1.17 -6.25 -11.47
C ASP A 461 2.11 -6.11 -10.27
N MET A 462 2.13 -4.93 -9.65
CA MET A 462 2.75 -4.75 -8.33
C MET A 462 1.67 -4.75 -7.24
N LEU A 463 1.94 -5.43 -6.13
CA LEU A 463 1.04 -5.52 -4.97
C LEU A 463 1.77 -5.19 -3.68
N ARG A 464 1.18 -4.34 -2.86
CA ARG A 464 1.63 -4.06 -1.50
C ARG A 464 1.09 -5.13 -0.56
N GLY A 465 1.98 -5.86 0.10
CA GLY A 465 1.59 -6.98 0.97
C GLY A 465 0.64 -6.56 2.09
N GLU A 466 0.86 -5.42 2.72
CA GLU A 466 0.05 -4.93 3.84
C GLU A 466 -1.37 -4.54 3.42
N SER A 467 -1.56 -4.05 2.18
CA SER A 467 -2.88 -3.68 1.67
C SER A 467 -3.82 -4.89 1.56
N LEU A 468 -3.27 -6.09 1.35
CA LEU A 468 -4.03 -7.34 1.33
C LEU A 468 -4.59 -7.74 2.70
N LEU A 469 -4.10 -7.17 3.82
CA LEU A 469 -4.67 -7.40 5.16
C LEU A 469 -6.02 -6.70 5.34
N SER A 470 -6.37 -5.74 4.48
CA SER A 470 -7.72 -5.17 4.46
C SER A 470 -8.78 -6.23 4.11
N LEU A 471 -8.39 -7.28 3.36
CA LEU A 471 -9.24 -8.39 2.96
C LEU A 471 -9.26 -9.48 4.04
N ASP A 472 -10.43 -10.08 4.27
CA ASP A 472 -10.51 -11.28 5.08
C ASP A 472 -9.71 -12.44 4.43
N PRO A 473 -9.22 -13.41 5.22
CA PRO A 473 -8.33 -14.46 4.71
C PRO A 473 -8.89 -15.24 3.51
N MET A 474 -10.21 -15.50 3.49
CA MET A 474 -10.85 -16.26 2.42
C MET A 474 -11.01 -15.44 1.14
N SER A 475 -11.40 -14.17 1.26
CA SER A 475 -11.44 -13.24 0.13
C SER A 475 -10.06 -13.02 -0.47
N ARG A 476 -9.02 -12.91 0.37
CA ARG A 476 -7.62 -12.79 -0.08
C ARG A 476 -7.19 -13.97 -0.93
N VAL A 477 -7.47 -15.20 -0.48
CA VAL A 477 -7.21 -16.42 -1.26
C VAL A 477 -7.91 -16.37 -2.62
N ARG A 478 -9.20 -16.00 -2.65
CA ARG A 478 -9.98 -15.96 -3.90
C ARG A 478 -9.49 -14.89 -4.87
N VAL A 479 -9.24 -13.67 -4.39
CA VAL A 479 -8.76 -12.55 -5.22
C VAL A 479 -7.40 -12.91 -5.83
N LEU A 480 -6.46 -13.38 -5.00
CA LEU A 480 -5.13 -13.74 -5.50
C LEU A 480 -5.19 -14.92 -6.49
N ALA A 481 -5.96 -15.96 -6.18
CA ALA A 481 -6.06 -17.15 -7.04
C ALA A 481 -6.79 -16.89 -8.37
N LYS A 482 -7.67 -15.89 -8.43
CA LYS A 482 -8.36 -15.47 -9.67
C LYS A 482 -7.42 -14.65 -10.56
N SER A 483 -6.72 -13.67 -10.00
CA SER A 483 -5.94 -12.70 -10.78
C SER A 483 -4.51 -13.16 -11.10
N TYR A 484 -3.89 -13.97 -10.24
CA TYR A 484 -2.46 -14.28 -10.33
C TYR A 484 -2.18 -15.77 -10.42
N ARG A 485 -1.15 -16.11 -11.20
CA ARG A 485 -0.63 -17.48 -11.30
C ARG A 485 0.49 -17.77 -10.31
N ILE A 486 1.34 -16.77 -10.11
CA ILE A 486 2.56 -16.83 -9.33
C ILE A 486 2.81 -15.45 -8.75
N VAL A 487 3.31 -15.44 -7.51
CA VAL A 487 3.72 -14.21 -6.82
C VAL A 487 5.23 -14.27 -6.59
N VAL A 488 5.92 -13.15 -6.80
CA VAL A 488 7.35 -12.99 -6.54
C VAL A 488 7.52 -11.78 -5.65
N SER A 489 8.23 -11.88 -4.52
CA SER A 489 8.44 -10.73 -3.63
C SER A 489 9.80 -10.05 -3.84
N MET A 490 9.90 -8.81 -3.38
CA MET A 490 11.18 -8.21 -3.02
C MET A 490 11.82 -8.95 -1.82
N ALA A 491 13.12 -8.75 -1.63
CA ALA A 491 13.88 -9.26 -0.49
C ALA A 491 14.81 -8.17 0.10
N PRO A 492 14.91 -8.04 1.43
CA PRO A 492 14.03 -8.65 2.44
C PRO A 492 12.60 -8.08 2.32
N LEU A 493 11.60 -8.86 2.76
CA LEU A 493 10.20 -8.45 2.83
C LEU A 493 9.79 -8.34 4.30
N SER A 494 9.11 -7.25 4.68
CA SER A 494 8.55 -7.10 6.02
C SER A 494 7.61 -8.27 6.38
N SER A 495 7.55 -8.63 7.67
CA SER A 495 6.61 -9.65 8.15
C SER A 495 5.16 -9.27 7.83
N ASP A 496 4.83 -7.99 7.97
CA ASP A 496 3.48 -7.46 7.71
C ASP A 496 3.06 -7.57 6.25
N ALA A 497 4.03 -7.60 5.32
CA ALA A 497 3.77 -7.85 3.91
C ALA A 497 3.70 -9.34 3.54
N CYS A 498 4.00 -10.27 4.46
CA CYS A 498 3.92 -11.73 4.24
C CYS A 498 2.46 -12.23 4.29
N THR A 499 1.65 -11.80 3.32
CA THR A 499 0.19 -11.99 3.35
C THR A 499 -0.33 -13.04 2.38
N VAL A 500 0.54 -13.58 1.54
CA VAL A 500 0.21 -14.61 0.54
C VAL A 500 -0.05 -15.94 1.23
N PRO A 501 -1.26 -16.51 1.14
CA PRO A 501 -1.57 -17.79 1.76
C PRO A 501 -0.77 -18.93 1.12
N ALA A 502 -0.04 -19.70 1.92
CA ALA A 502 0.82 -20.78 1.44
C ALA A 502 0.10 -21.86 0.61
N SER A 503 -1.20 -22.05 0.83
CA SER A 503 -2.01 -23.04 0.14
C SER A 503 -2.67 -22.55 -1.15
N SER A 504 -2.66 -21.24 -1.42
CA SER A 504 -3.41 -20.68 -2.56
C SER A 504 -2.59 -20.63 -3.84
N LEU A 505 -1.31 -20.27 -3.76
CA LEU A 505 -0.50 -19.93 -4.93
C LEU A 505 0.98 -20.31 -4.76
N PRO A 506 1.67 -20.67 -5.86
CA PRO A 506 3.12 -20.65 -5.92
C PRO A 506 3.63 -19.25 -5.58
N PHE A 507 4.51 -19.16 -4.58
CA PHE A 507 5.04 -17.90 -4.08
C PHE A 507 6.55 -17.97 -3.97
N ILE A 508 7.26 -17.07 -4.63
CA ILE A 508 8.70 -16.90 -4.49
C ILE A 508 8.95 -15.73 -3.53
N GLY A 509 9.07 -16.05 -2.25
CA GLY A 509 9.16 -15.10 -1.15
C GLY A 509 9.03 -15.82 0.19
N PRO A 510 9.01 -15.10 1.32
CA PRO A 510 8.83 -15.71 2.65
C PRO A 510 7.41 -16.28 2.80
N PRO A 511 7.21 -17.61 2.84
CA PRO A 511 5.89 -18.23 2.66
C PRO A 511 4.93 -18.06 3.86
N ILE A 512 5.46 -17.66 5.02
CA ILE A 512 4.73 -17.32 6.25
C ILE A 512 5.44 -16.15 6.95
N PRO A 513 4.76 -15.34 7.79
CA PRO A 513 5.40 -14.24 8.52
C PRO A 513 6.61 -14.66 9.36
N GLU A 514 6.61 -15.88 9.90
CA GLU A 514 7.73 -16.42 10.67
C GLU A 514 9.00 -16.60 9.83
N ALA A 515 8.86 -16.73 8.50
CA ALA A 515 10.00 -16.78 7.59
C ALA A 515 10.70 -15.40 7.46
N SER A 516 10.04 -14.30 7.82
CA SER A 516 10.68 -12.97 7.94
C SER A 516 11.09 -12.64 9.39
N SER A 517 11.17 -13.63 10.27
CA SER A 517 11.42 -13.44 11.70
C SER A 517 12.69 -14.18 12.17
N PRO A 518 13.16 -13.92 13.41
CA PRO A 518 14.26 -14.69 14.01
C PRO A 518 14.05 -16.22 14.03
N TRP A 519 12.81 -16.70 13.90
CA TRP A 519 12.53 -18.14 13.78
C TRP A 519 13.17 -18.76 12.54
N LEU A 520 13.20 -18.04 11.40
CA LEU A 520 13.88 -18.54 10.21
C LEU A 520 15.37 -18.74 10.47
N ARG A 521 16.03 -17.78 11.13
CA ARG A 521 17.46 -17.86 11.45
C ARG A 521 17.78 -19.10 12.29
N LEU A 522 17.04 -19.32 13.38
CA LEU A 522 17.21 -20.52 14.19
C LEU A 522 16.95 -21.82 13.40
N ALA A 523 15.95 -21.81 12.52
CA ALA A 523 15.59 -22.97 11.71
C ALA A 523 16.68 -23.32 10.68
N ILE A 524 17.22 -22.33 9.97
CA ILE A 524 18.31 -22.55 9.01
C ILE A 524 19.61 -22.95 9.72
N TYR A 525 19.88 -22.42 10.93
CA TYR A 525 21.07 -22.83 11.70
C TYR A 525 21.00 -24.28 12.13
N LEU A 526 19.83 -24.73 12.60
CA LEU A 526 19.59 -26.13 12.94
C LEU A 526 19.66 -27.03 11.70
N ALA A 527 19.08 -26.60 10.58
CA ALA A 527 19.04 -27.39 9.35
C ALA A 527 20.42 -27.53 8.68
N ALA A 528 21.22 -26.46 8.68
CA ALA A 528 22.54 -26.42 8.06
C ALA A 528 23.68 -26.83 9.02
N GLY A 529 23.43 -26.84 10.34
CA GLY A 529 24.47 -27.07 11.35
C GLY A 529 25.56 -25.99 11.34
N SER A 530 25.19 -24.75 11.00
CA SER A 530 26.08 -23.60 10.84
C SER A 530 25.30 -22.32 11.18
N GLY A 531 25.86 -21.50 12.07
CA GLY A 531 25.29 -20.22 12.50
C GLY A 531 26.15 -19.56 13.59
N PRO A 532 26.03 -18.25 13.83
CA PRO A 532 26.68 -17.60 14.96
C PRO A 532 25.97 -17.95 16.28
N ALA A 533 26.69 -17.85 17.41
CA ALA A 533 26.07 -18.03 18.72
C ALA A 533 24.92 -17.04 18.90
N SER A 534 23.72 -17.55 19.18
CA SER A 534 22.48 -16.77 19.15
C SER A 534 21.58 -17.04 20.35
N ALA A 535 20.77 -16.06 20.73
CA ALA A 535 19.78 -16.13 21.80
C ALA A 535 18.49 -15.39 21.40
N TYR A 536 17.36 -16.07 21.38
CA TYR A 536 16.03 -15.49 21.22
C TYR A 536 15.33 -15.39 22.57
N ILE A 537 15.08 -14.18 23.05
CA ILE A 537 14.68 -13.91 24.44
C ILE A 537 13.25 -13.34 24.48
N PRO A 538 12.36 -13.89 25.33
CA PRO A 538 10.98 -13.43 25.43
C PRO A 538 10.86 -12.03 26.04
N LYS A 539 9.87 -11.28 25.57
CA LYS A 539 9.46 -9.99 26.14
C LYS A 539 9.19 -10.14 27.65
N GLY A 540 9.62 -9.15 28.42
CA GLY A 540 9.49 -9.10 29.87
C GLY A 540 10.60 -9.83 30.63
N THR A 541 11.54 -10.48 29.94
CA THR A 541 12.68 -11.13 30.58
C THR A 541 13.67 -10.10 31.13
N ARG A 542 14.03 -10.22 32.40
CA ARG A 542 15.07 -9.40 33.02
C ARG A 542 16.39 -10.17 33.08
N LEU A 543 17.36 -9.76 32.28
CA LEU A 543 18.70 -10.31 32.24
C LEU A 543 19.55 -9.76 33.40
N THR A 544 20.06 -10.65 34.25
CA THR A 544 21.04 -10.28 35.30
C THR A 544 22.48 -10.35 34.78
N ARG A 545 22.70 -11.07 33.68
CA ARG A 545 23.99 -11.30 33.02
C ARG A 545 23.70 -11.55 31.54
N LEU A 546 24.67 -11.28 30.66
CA LEU A 546 24.56 -11.70 29.27
C LEU A 546 24.59 -13.24 29.18
N PRO A 547 23.85 -13.85 28.24
CA PRO A 547 23.92 -15.28 27.99
C PRO A 547 25.34 -15.72 27.67
N ARG A 548 25.77 -16.84 28.26
CA ARG A 548 27.18 -17.28 28.22
C ARG A 548 27.67 -17.56 26.80
N ASN A 549 26.79 -18.04 25.92
CA ASN A 549 27.12 -18.32 24.53
C ASN A 549 27.44 -17.07 23.71
N ILE A 550 26.93 -15.89 24.09
CA ILE A 550 27.18 -14.61 23.38
C ILE A 550 28.04 -13.62 24.16
N ALA A 551 28.27 -13.87 25.46
CA ALA A 551 29.01 -12.97 26.34
C ALA A 551 30.49 -12.80 25.95
N HIS A 552 31.04 -13.74 25.19
CA HIS A 552 32.42 -13.72 24.72
C HIS A 552 32.62 -12.88 23.45
N SER A 553 31.54 -12.58 22.72
CA SER A 553 31.60 -11.77 21.52
C SER A 553 31.96 -10.33 21.86
N PRO A 554 32.80 -9.63 21.07
CA PRO A 554 33.05 -8.20 21.26
C PRO A 554 31.87 -7.31 20.86
N ARG A 555 31.08 -7.75 19.87
CA ARG A 555 29.96 -7.01 19.29
C ARG A 555 28.75 -7.92 19.13
N LEU A 556 27.56 -7.37 19.28
CA LEU A 556 26.30 -8.10 19.20
C LEU A 556 25.45 -7.47 18.11
N LEU A 557 24.79 -8.33 17.34
CA LEU A 557 23.75 -7.93 16.40
C LEU A 557 22.39 -8.16 17.08
N ILE A 558 21.67 -7.06 17.27
CA ILE A 558 20.36 -7.02 17.91
C ILE A 558 19.30 -6.93 16.83
N ILE A 559 18.34 -7.85 16.86
CA ILE A 559 17.19 -7.83 15.97
C ILE A 559 15.92 -7.78 16.83
N THR A 560 15.06 -6.84 16.48
CA THR A 560 13.71 -6.70 17.04
C THR A 560 12.69 -6.85 15.91
N SER A 561 11.43 -7.09 16.23
CA SER A 561 10.39 -7.25 15.21
C SER A 561 10.02 -5.95 14.49
N SER A 562 10.38 -4.77 15.02
CA SER A 562 9.87 -3.47 14.57
C SER A 562 10.94 -2.50 14.05
N HIS A 563 12.23 -2.79 14.27
CA HIS A 563 13.32 -1.92 13.88
C HIS A 563 14.39 -2.69 13.12
N ASP A 564 15.11 -1.96 12.26
CA ASP A 564 16.26 -2.49 11.55
C ASP A 564 17.31 -3.07 12.51
N PRO A 565 18.07 -4.09 12.08
CA PRO A 565 19.10 -4.70 12.91
C PRO A 565 20.12 -3.68 13.41
N GLN A 566 20.42 -3.70 14.70
CA GLN A 566 21.34 -2.76 15.34
C GLN A 566 22.60 -3.47 15.84
N HIS A 567 23.76 -2.87 15.58
CA HIS A 567 25.03 -3.34 16.12
C HIS A 567 25.33 -2.66 17.45
N MET A 568 25.73 -3.44 18.45
CA MET A 568 26.01 -2.92 19.78
C MET A 568 27.24 -3.59 20.39
N GLN A 569 28.05 -2.83 21.13
CA GLN A 569 29.20 -3.37 21.83
C GLN A 569 28.77 -4.12 23.09
N THR A 570 29.39 -5.27 23.35
CA THR A 570 28.99 -6.19 24.42
C THR A 570 29.08 -5.56 25.81
N HIS A 571 30.03 -4.65 26.05
CA HIS A 571 30.26 -4.06 27.37
C HIS A 571 29.10 -3.18 27.88
N ASN A 572 28.32 -2.56 26.98
CA ASN A 572 27.14 -1.75 27.33
C ASN A 572 25.81 -2.48 27.08
N ALA A 573 25.88 -3.74 26.63
CA ALA A 573 24.73 -4.44 26.11
C ALA A 573 23.64 -4.67 27.16
N LEU A 574 24.01 -5.10 28.37
CA LEU A 574 23.06 -5.62 29.34
C LEU A 574 21.95 -4.62 29.72
N VAL A 575 22.28 -3.33 29.84
CA VAL A 575 21.30 -2.29 30.20
C VAL A 575 20.34 -2.05 29.04
N ALA A 576 20.88 -1.84 27.83
CA ALA A 576 20.09 -1.62 26.62
C ALA A 576 19.18 -2.81 26.30
N LEU A 577 19.68 -4.06 26.43
CA LEU A 577 18.87 -5.25 26.20
C LEU A 577 17.70 -5.35 27.17
N ASN A 578 17.90 -5.02 28.45
CA ASN A 578 16.82 -5.03 29.44
C ASN A 578 15.77 -3.95 29.17
N GLU A 579 16.17 -2.80 28.63
CA GLU A 579 15.25 -1.74 28.24
C GLU A 579 14.38 -2.19 27.05
N ILE A 580 14.99 -2.76 26.00
CA ILE A 580 14.27 -3.28 24.83
C ILE A 580 13.34 -4.43 25.23
N LEU A 581 13.80 -5.35 26.09
CA LEU A 581 13.00 -6.48 26.57
C LEU A 581 11.76 -6.06 27.36
N SER A 582 11.69 -4.82 27.86
CA SER A 582 10.48 -4.31 28.51
C SER A 582 9.31 -4.13 27.53
N THR A 583 9.60 -3.88 26.24
CA THR A 583 8.60 -3.56 25.22
C THR A 583 8.44 -4.65 24.17
N THR A 584 9.50 -5.38 23.81
CA THR A 584 9.49 -6.37 22.70
C THR A 584 10.33 -7.62 23.00
N ALA A 585 10.11 -8.69 22.23
CA ALA A 585 11.00 -9.85 22.22
C ALA A 585 12.27 -9.53 21.42
N LEU A 586 13.38 -10.18 21.78
CA LEU A 586 14.71 -9.77 21.36
C LEU A 586 15.52 -10.95 20.84
N PHE A 587 16.04 -10.84 19.62
CA PHE A 587 17.03 -11.78 19.10
C PHE A 587 18.42 -11.15 19.13
N VAL A 588 19.37 -11.82 19.78
CA VAL A 588 20.75 -11.35 19.93
C VAL A 588 21.68 -12.41 19.42
N GLN A 589 22.62 -12.02 18.56
CA GLN A 589 23.63 -12.92 18.01
C GLN A 589 25.03 -12.30 18.07
N GLU A 590 26.03 -13.17 18.13
CA GLU A 590 27.44 -12.81 18.00
C GLU A 590 27.71 -12.14 16.64
N TYR A 591 28.55 -11.10 16.66
CA TYR A 591 28.93 -10.33 15.48
C TYR A 591 30.42 -9.96 15.51
N PRO A 592 31.15 -10.04 14.38
CA PRO A 592 32.58 -9.70 14.29
C PRO A 592 32.97 -8.26 14.73
N TYR A 593 34.28 -8.07 14.99
CA TYR A 593 34.86 -6.89 15.67
C TYR A 593 34.90 -5.60 14.82
N ASP A 594 35.28 -5.67 13.53
CA ASP A 594 35.47 -4.51 12.64
C ASP A 594 35.29 -4.93 11.16
N SER A 595 34.48 -4.21 10.39
CA SER A 595 34.63 -4.18 8.92
C SER A 595 33.75 -3.09 8.34
N GLU A 596 34.37 -2.13 7.66
CA GLU A 596 33.65 -1.06 6.98
C GLU A 596 33.08 -1.50 5.62
N ASP A 597 33.58 -2.54 4.92
CA ASP A 597 33.05 -2.84 3.57
C ASP A 597 33.00 -4.32 3.04
N ASP A 598 33.66 -5.34 3.62
CA ASP A 598 33.71 -6.72 3.04
C ASP A 598 33.37 -7.87 4.03
N GLU A 599 32.36 -7.68 4.89
CA GLU A 599 32.01 -8.66 5.94
C GLU A 599 31.05 -9.76 5.47
N LEU A 600 30.14 -9.40 4.58
CA LEU A 600 29.00 -10.22 4.18
C LEU A 600 29.16 -10.69 2.74
N VAL A 601 29.01 -11.99 2.54
CA VAL A 601 28.97 -12.60 1.21
C VAL A 601 27.54 -13.00 0.90
N TYR A 602 27.02 -12.47 -0.21
CA TYR A 602 25.69 -12.80 -0.72
C TYR A 602 25.80 -13.88 -1.79
N VAL A 603 25.26 -15.06 -1.51
CA VAL A 603 25.26 -16.20 -2.43
C VAL A 603 23.88 -16.30 -3.10
N PRO A 604 23.74 -15.94 -4.38
CA PRO A 604 22.45 -15.98 -5.08
C PRO A 604 22.00 -17.43 -5.36
N PHE A 605 20.70 -17.66 -5.21
CA PHE A 605 20.02 -18.86 -5.69
C PHE A 605 18.81 -18.48 -6.57
N PRO A 606 18.43 -19.30 -7.57
CA PRO A 606 18.87 -20.68 -7.83
C PRO A 606 20.33 -20.77 -8.32
N PHE A 607 20.98 -21.93 -8.17
CA PHE A 607 22.43 -22.10 -8.46
C PHE A 607 22.68 -22.47 -9.92
N ASP A 608 23.67 -21.90 -10.59
CA ASP A 608 23.99 -22.29 -11.97
C ASP A 608 24.67 -23.67 -12.03
N GLU A 609 24.35 -24.46 -13.06
CA GLU A 609 24.97 -25.78 -13.27
C GLU A 609 26.48 -25.65 -13.52
N ASN A 610 26.93 -24.56 -14.15
CA ASN A 610 28.34 -24.29 -14.39
C ASN A 610 29.10 -24.02 -13.07
N GLU A 611 28.49 -23.33 -12.12
CA GLU A 611 29.07 -23.07 -10.79
C GLU A 611 29.15 -24.33 -9.92
N SER A 612 28.38 -25.37 -10.27
CA SER A 612 28.49 -26.68 -9.62
C SER A 612 29.76 -27.44 -9.99
N SER A 613 30.47 -27.02 -11.06
CA SER A 613 31.67 -27.72 -11.55
C SER A 613 32.97 -27.15 -11.00
N GLU A 614 33.04 -25.85 -10.68
CA GLU A 614 34.28 -25.18 -10.23
C GLU A 614 34.54 -25.36 -8.73
N GLU A 615 35.79 -25.64 -8.33
CA GLU A 615 36.18 -25.75 -6.92
C GLU A 615 36.32 -24.35 -6.28
N GLY A 616 35.95 -24.22 -5.00
CA GLY A 616 36.08 -22.96 -4.25
C GLY A 616 34.88 -21.99 -4.37
N MET A 617 33.81 -22.37 -5.06
CA MET A 617 32.58 -21.55 -5.14
C MET A 617 31.80 -21.55 -3.81
N PHE A 618 31.21 -20.42 -3.45
CA PHE A 618 30.37 -20.31 -2.24
C PHE A 618 29.06 -21.11 -2.35
N SER A 619 28.60 -21.42 -3.56
CA SER A 619 27.47 -22.33 -3.80
C SER A 619 27.71 -23.75 -3.27
N LYS A 620 28.97 -24.18 -3.16
CA LYS A 620 29.40 -25.48 -2.61
C LYS A 620 29.67 -25.44 -1.11
N HIS A 621 29.53 -24.29 -0.46
CA HIS A 621 29.73 -24.18 0.98
C HIS A 621 28.86 -25.21 1.72
N PRO A 622 29.40 -25.98 2.69
CA PRO A 622 28.66 -27.08 3.32
C PRO A 622 27.29 -26.68 3.87
N ALA A 623 27.20 -25.50 4.50
CA ALA A 623 25.94 -24.95 4.99
C ALA A 623 24.93 -24.62 3.88
N VAL A 624 25.40 -24.09 2.74
CA VAL A 624 24.55 -23.73 1.59
C VAL A 624 24.01 -24.99 0.91
N VAL A 625 24.85 -26.02 0.76
CA VAL A 625 24.45 -27.32 0.21
C VAL A 625 23.47 -28.04 1.14
N ALA A 626 23.73 -28.04 2.44
CA ALA A 626 22.83 -28.62 3.44
C ALA A 626 21.45 -27.94 3.40
N LEU A 627 21.41 -26.61 3.34
CA LEU A 627 20.18 -25.84 3.22
C LEU A 627 19.46 -26.12 1.90
N SER A 628 20.18 -26.12 0.78
CA SER A 628 19.64 -26.43 -0.55
C SER A 628 18.94 -27.80 -0.59
N ASN A 629 19.54 -28.81 0.03
CA ASN A 629 18.97 -30.16 0.10
C ASN A 629 17.74 -30.26 1.03
N ARG A 630 17.62 -29.37 2.01
CA ARG A 630 16.50 -29.37 2.98
C ARG A 630 15.27 -28.63 2.47
N ILE A 631 15.46 -27.42 1.93
CA ILE A 631 14.35 -26.54 1.54
C ILE A 631 14.20 -26.36 0.02
N GLY A 632 15.08 -26.96 -0.79
CA GLY A 632 14.95 -26.96 -2.24
C GLY A 632 15.23 -25.59 -2.87
N LEU A 633 16.33 -24.92 -2.49
CA LEU A 633 16.71 -23.58 -2.95
C LEU A 633 16.74 -23.41 -4.48
N ASN A 634 16.98 -24.48 -5.24
CA ASN A 634 16.94 -24.45 -6.71
C ASN A 634 15.55 -24.24 -7.31
N SER A 635 14.49 -24.45 -6.53
CA SER A 635 13.09 -24.21 -6.95
C SER A 635 12.60 -22.82 -6.54
N LEU A 636 13.38 -22.07 -5.77
CA LEU A 636 13.07 -20.72 -5.28
C LEU A 636 14.09 -19.71 -5.85
N CYS A 637 13.90 -18.42 -5.56
CA CYS A 637 14.91 -17.39 -5.82
C CYS A 637 15.16 -16.53 -4.58
N GLY A 638 16.39 -16.03 -4.44
CA GLY A 638 16.83 -15.31 -3.27
C GLY A 638 18.34 -15.35 -3.09
N TYR A 639 18.79 -15.08 -1.87
CA TYR A 639 20.20 -15.11 -1.53
C TYR A 639 20.43 -15.61 -0.11
N VAL A 640 21.55 -16.32 0.06
CA VAL A 640 22.07 -16.72 1.37
C VAL A 640 23.13 -15.70 1.79
N VAL A 641 23.11 -15.30 3.05
CA VAL A 641 24.09 -14.38 3.65
C VAL A 641 25.07 -15.19 4.48
N LEU A 642 26.35 -15.11 4.13
CA LEU A 642 27.44 -15.67 4.92
C LEU A 642 28.24 -14.54 5.57
N VAL A 643 28.61 -14.70 6.84
CA VAL A 643 29.45 -13.76 7.57
C VAL A 643 30.86 -14.31 7.71
N ASN A 644 31.87 -13.47 7.47
CA ASN A 644 33.28 -13.82 7.63
C ASN A 644 33.71 -13.70 9.11
N GLN A 645 34.10 -14.81 9.73
CA GLN A 645 34.56 -14.84 11.13
C GLN A 645 36.05 -14.52 11.30
N ARG A 646 36.84 -14.57 10.22
CA ARG A 646 38.31 -14.47 10.26
C ARG A 646 38.87 -13.06 10.39
N VAL A 647 38.03 -12.03 10.45
CA VAL A 647 38.49 -10.63 10.50
C VAL A 647 39.34 -10.34 11.76
N SER A 648 39.30 -11.23 12.75
CA SER A 648 40.21 -11.24 13.90
C SER A 648 41.44 -12.14 13.70
N LYS A 649 42.46 -11.68 12.97
CA LYS A 649 43.86 -12.18 13.16
C LYS A 649 45.00 -11.30 12.63
N LYS A 650 44.80 -10.00 12.39
CA LYS A 650 45.92 -9.06 12.33
C LYS A 650 46.17 -8.47 13.72
N LEU A 651 46.87 -9.24 14.56
CA LEU A 651 47.55 -8.66 15.71
C LEU A 651 48.60 -7.66 15.20
N THR A 652 48.48 -6.44 15.68
CA THR A 652 49.52 -5.42 15.82
C THR A 652 50.95 -5.97 15.87
N LEU A 653 51.68 -5.91 14.75
CA LEU A 653 53.14 -5.90 14.77
C LEU A 653 53.71 -5.28 13.48
N SER A 654 53.75 -3.94 13.43
CA SER A 654 54.92 -3.15 13.03
C SER A 654 54.49 -1.73 12.66
N SER A 655 54.91 -0.80 13.50
CA SER A 655 55.02 0.62 13.18
C SER A 655 56.01 0.84 12.03
N SER A 656 55.54 1.35 10.90
CA SER A 656 56.34 2.18 10.00
C SER A 656 55.42 2.93 9.04
N MET A 657 55.41 4.26 9.18
CA MET A 657 54.82 5.19 8.22
C MET A 657 55.40 4.99 6.82
N SER A 658 54.52 5.00 5.82
CA SER A 658 54.74 5.71 4.56
C SER A 658 53.41 5.93 3.84
N ASN A 659 52.99 7.19 3.77
CA ASN A 659 51.96 7.68 2.85
C ASN A 659 52.43 7.49 1.40
N TYR A 660 51.56 6.99 0.51
CA TYR A 660 51.08 7.66 -0.71
C TYR A 660 50.44 6.67 -1.68
N ASP A 661 49.31 7.12 -2.23
CA ASP A 661 48.65 6.77 -3.49
C ASP A 661 48.04 5.39 -3.72
N GLY A 662 46.71 5.41 -3.90
CA GLY A 662 45.92 4.30 -4.41
C GLY A 662 44.44 4.47 -4.11
N GLN A 663 43.78 5.35 -4.87
CA GLN A 663 42.33 5.43 -5.10
C GLN A 663 41.45 4.48 -4.26
N ALA A 664 40.83 5.03 -3.22
CA ALA A 664 39.65 4.46 -2.59
C ALA A 664 38.51 4.43 -3.63
N GLN A 665 38.35 3.29 -4.30
CA GLN A 665 37.20 2.99 -5.16
C GLN A 665 36.08 2.39 -4.31
N LYS A 666 35.03 3.19 -4.15
CA LYS A 666 33.60 2.89 -3.99
C LYS A 666 33.19 1.39 -3.98
N GLY A 667 32.39 1.05 -2.96
CA GLY A 667 31.46 -0.07 -2.80
C GLY A 667 31.53 -1.22 -3.81
N THR A 668 31.81 -2.43 -3.33
CA THR A 668 31.92 -3.65 -4.14
C THR A 668 30.58 -4.02 -4.80
N HIS A 669 30.33 -3.43 -5.98
CA HIS A 669 29.27 -3.79 -6.93
C HIS A 669 29.46 -5.18 -7.59
N THR A 670 30.22 -6.08 -6.97
CA THR A 670 30.55 -7.41 -7.52
C THR A 670 30.15 -8.50 -6.53
N VAL A 671 29.30 -9.42 -6.98
CA VAL A 671 28.94 -10.62 -6.21
C VAL A 671 30.18 -11.50 -6.11
N LEU A 672 30.75 -11.65 -4.91
CA LEU A 672 31.83 -12.59 -4.64
C LEU A 672 31.33 -14.02 -4.85
N ARG A 673 31.76 -14.65 -5.96
CA ARG A 673 31.30 -16.01 -6.34
C ARG A 673 32.17 -17.12 -5.74
N SER A 674 33.45 -16.84 -5.53
CA SER A 674 34.45 -17.80 -5.04
C SER A 674 35.17 -17.31 -3.81
N LEU A 675 35.72 -18.28 -3.05
CA LEU A 675 36.58 -18.02 -1.90
C LEU A 675 37.79 -17.16 -2.30
N PRO A 676 38.10 -16.10 -1.54
CA PRO A 676 39.34 -15.36 -1.71
C PRO A 676 40.57 -16.22 -1.42
N GLU A 677 41.72 -15.90 -2.02
CA GLU A 677 42.96 -16.65 -1.83
C GLU A 677 43.35 -16.73 -0.34
N GLY A 678 43.53 -17.95 0.18
CA GLY A 678 43.92 -18.20 1.58
C GLY A 678 42.76 -18.36 2.57
N PHE A 679 41.51 -18.24 2.13
CA PHE A 679 40.32 -18.50 2.93
C PHE A 679 39.79 -19.93 2.73
N SER A 680 39.22 -20.50 3.79
CA SER A 680 38.51 -21.78 3.79
C SER A 680 37.01 -21.55 3.93
N TYR A 681 36.19 -22.55 3.60
CA TYR A 681 34.76 -22.52 3.90
C TYR A 681 34.49 -22.34 5.41
N ASP A 682 35.32 -22.90 6.28
CA ASP A 682 35.15 -22.79 7.74
C ASP A 682 35.27 -21.35 8.28
N ASP A 683 35.83 -20.43 7.49
CA ASP A 683 35.95 -19.02 7.86
C ASP A 683 34.64 -18.25 7.66
N TYR A 684 33.67 -18.86 6.98
CA TYR A 684 32.36 -18.28 6.69
C TYR A 684 31.26 -19.05 7.40
N VAL A 685 30.33 -18.34 8.01
CA VAL A 685 29.22 -18.94 8.74
C VAL A 685 27.90 -18.40 8.22
N LEU A 686 26.89 -19.28 8.17
CA LEU A 686 25.55 -18.92 7.73
C LEU A 686 24.94 -17.87 8.67
N LEU A 687 24.64 -16.68 8.16
CA LEU A 687 24.01 -15.61 8.91
C LEU A 687 22.51 -15.55 8.65
N ASP A 688 22.11 -15.58 7.38
CA ASP A 688 20.69 -15.40 7.01
C ASP A 688 20.36 -16.05 5.65
N CYS A 689 19.07 -16.19 5.36
CA CYS A 689 18.56 -16.63 4.07
C CYS A 689 17.31 -15.82 3.72
N ALA A 690 17.37 -15.04 2.64
CA ALA A 690 16.25 -14.22 2.19
C ALA A 690 15.65 -14.79 0.90
N PHE A 691 14.32 -14.82 0.83
CA PHE A 691 13.55 -15.28 -0.34
C PHE A 691 12.96 -14.07 -1.08
N GLY A 692 13.09 -14.05 -2.41
CA GLY A 692 12.68 -12.93 -3.26
C GLY A 692 13.87 -12.20 -3.89
N ILE A 693 13.62 -11.08 -4.57
CA ILE A 693 14.64 -10.36 -5.34
C ILE A 693 15.12 -9.10 -4.60
N PRO A 694 16.44 -8.92 -4.38
CA PRO A 694 16.97 -7.79 -3.61
C PRO A 694 16.92 -6.46 -4.36
N LEU A 695 16.66 -5.38 -3.63
CA LEU A 695 16.67 -4.01 -4.17
C LEU A 695 17.98 -3.25 -3.90
N PHE A 696 18.76 -3.63 -2.88
CA PHE A 696 19.95 -2.90 -2.43
C PHE A 696 21.26 -3.26 -3.13
N ASN A 697 21.26 -4.24 -4.04
CA ASN A 697 22.46 -4.65 -4.77
C ASN A 697 22.11 -5.03 -6.22
N SER A 698 22.44 -4.14 -7.16
CA SER A 698 22.10 -4.30 -8.58
C SER A 698 22.75 -5.55 -9.22
N ALA A 699 24.00 -5.87 -8.88
CA ALA A 699 24.67 -7.05 -9.42
C ALA A 699 24.03 -8.37 -8.92
N LEU A 700 23.64 -8.41 -7.65
CA LEU A 700 22.92 -9.54 -7.05
C LEU A 700 21.53 -9.69 -7.67
N ASN A 701 20.81 -8.58 -7.80
CA ASN A 701 19.50 -8.49 -8.45
C ASN A 701 19.55 -9.05 -9.88
N GLN A 702 20.46 -8.53 -10.72
CA GLN A 702 20.61 -8.97 -12.11
C GLN A 702 20.98 -10.45 -12.22
N THR A 703 21.82 -10.95 -11.31
CA THR A 703 22.18 -12.37 -11.26
C THR A 703 20.97 -13.24 -10.94
N ILE A 704 20.21 -12.91 -9.89
CA ILE A 704 19.00 -13.65 -9.50
C ILE A 704 17.95 -13.62 -10.62
N CYS A 705 17.68 -12.44 -11.19
CA CYS A 705 16.74 -12.26 -12.31
C CYS A 705 17.13 -13.12 -13.53
N SER A 706 18.41 -13.11 -13.89
CA SER A 706 18.92 -13.88 -15.03
C SER A 706 18.79 -15.39 -14.80
N ARG A 707 19.13 -15.87 -13.60
CA ARG A 707 19.02 -17.31 -13.26
C ARG A 707 17.58 -17.80 -13.10
N MET A 708 16.71 -16.95 -12.57
CA MET A 708 15.27 -17.23 -12.48
C MET A 708 14.65 -17.46 -13.87
N LEU A 709 15.03 -16.62 -14.84
CA LEU A 709 14.57 -16.75 -16.22
C LEU A 709 15.23 -17.93 -16.94
N SER A 710 16.54 -18.14 -16.79
CA SER A 710 17.26 -19.22 -17.48
C SER A 710 16.77 -20.61 -17.06
N LYS A 711 16.37 -20.78 -15.80
CA LYS A 711 15.80 -22.03 -15.28
C LYS A 711 14.29 -22.16 -15.48
N GLY A 712 13.64 -21.16 -16.08
CA GLY A 712 12.20 -21.18 -16.30
C GLY A 712 11.40 -21.31 -15.00
N LEU A 713 11.86 -20.75 -13.87
CA LEU A 713 11.18 -20.92 -12.57
C LEU A 713 9.73 -20.44 -12.60
N LEU A 714 9.46 -19.42 -13.41
CA LEU A 714 8.12 -18.85 -13.55
C LEU A 714 7.22 -19.68 -14.49
N GLU A 715 7.73 -20.72 -15.16
CA GLU A 715 6.96 -21.56 -16.07
C GLU A 715 6.02 -22.53 -15.34
N VAL A 716 4.97 -22.98 -16.05
CA VAL A 716 3.92 -23.87 -15.55
C VAL A 716 4.47 -25.11 -14.84
N ASN A 717 5.53 -25.69 -15.40
CA ASN A 717 6.08 -26.96 -14.97
C ASN A 717 6.77 -26.87 -13.60
N ASN A 718 7.24 -25.68 -13.22
CA ASN A 718 7.99 -25.47 -11.99
C ASN A 718 7.14 -24.96 -10.81
N LEU A 719 5.86 -24.65 -11.05
CA LEU A 719 4.95 -24.14 -10.03
C LEU A 719 4.74 -25.12 -8.86
N ALA A 720 4.64 -26.42 -9.16
CA ALA A 720 4.52 -27.46 -8.13
C ALA A 720 5.80 -27.58 -7.28
N ASN A 721 6.97 -27.38 -7.89
CA ASN A 721 8.26 -27.41 -7.20
C ASN A 721 8.38 -26.24 -6.21
N ILE A 722 7.91 -25.05 -6.60
CA ILE A 722 7.84 -23.87 -5.72
C ILE A 722 6.94 -24.17 -4.51
N GLN A 723 5.76 -24.75 -4.72
CA GLN A 723 4.86 -25.09 -3.62
C GLN A 723 5.45 -26.15 -2.67
N PHE A 724 6.16 -27.14 -3.20
CA PHE A 724 6.87 -28.12 -2.39
C PHE A 724 7.98 -27.47 -1.55
N ALA A 725 8.77 -26.57 -2.15
CA ALA A 725 9.81 -25.82 -1.46
C ALA A 725 9.24 -24.90 -0.37
N ASN A 726 8.15 -24.18 -0.66
CA ASN A 726 7.43 -23.36 0.33
C ASN A 726 6.97 -24.19 1.52
N ARG A 727 6.41 -25.38 1.25
CA ARG A 727 5.98 -26.29 2.30
C ARG A 727 7.16 -26.81 3.14
N ALA A 728 8.29 -27.12 2.51
CA ALA A 728 9.50 -27.52 3.23
C ALA A 728 10.01 -26.42 4.17
N VAL A 729 9.97 -25.14 3.76
CA VAL A 729 10.32 -24.00 4.63
C VAL A 729 9.34 -23.88 5.80
N ILE A 730 8.03 -23.99 5.54
CA ILE A 730 6.99 -23.92 6.56
C ILE A 730 7.13 -25.05 7.59
N ASP A 731 7.29 -26.29 7.12
CA ASP A 731 7.41 -27.47 7.97
C ASP A 731 8.67 -27.37 8.84
N MET A 732 9.80 -26.91 8.28
CA MET A 732 11.04 -26.67 9.03
C MET A 732 10.87 -25.65 10.17
N ILE A 733 10.15 -24.54 9.93
CA ILE A 733 9.89 -23.53 10.97
C ILE A 733 8.90 -24.07 12.01
N ASN A 734 7.83 -24.74 11.58
CA ASN A 734 6.83 -25.31 12.46
C ASN A 734 7.40 -26.40 13.38
N ASP A 735 8.31 -27.23 12.88
CA ASP A 735 9.00 -28.24 13.69
C ASP A 735 9.79 -27.58 14.84
N LEU A 736 10.45 -26.46 14.55
CA LEU A 736 11.18 -25.68 15.55
C LEU A 736 10.24 -25.02 16.57
N LEU A 737 9.13 -24.42 16.12
CA LEU A 737 8.10 -23.85 16.99
C LEU A 737 7.46 -24.92 17.90
N ASN A 738 7.11 -26.08 17.34
CA ASN A 738 6.52 -27.18 18.10
C ASN A 738 7.47 -27.69 19.18
N THR A 739 8.76 -27.81 18.85
CA THR A 739 9.78 -28.37 19.75
C THR A 739 10.19 -27.36 20.83
N PHE A 740 10.52 -26.14 20.44
CA PHE A 740 11.15 -25.16 21.31
C PHE A 740 10.20 -24.10 21.86
N ASN A 741 9.03 -23.90 21.24
CA ASN A 741 7.99 -22.99 21.72
C ASN A 741 6.80 -23.70 22.40
N CYS A 742 7.00 -24.94 22.86
CA CYS A 742 5.98 -25.74 23.57
C CYS A 742 4.66 -25.95 22.80
N GLY A 743 4.71 -25.94 21.46
CA GLY A 743 3.51 -26.06 20.61
C GLY A 743 2.64 -24.79 20.54
N HIS A 744 3.09 -23.67 21.11
CA HIS A 744 2.44 -22.38 20.90
C HIS A 744 2.79 -21.85 19.51
N ASN A 745 1.86 -22.04 18.57
CA ASN A 745 1.97 -21.62 17.16
C ASN A 745 1.03 -20.44 16.83
N LYS A 746 0.47 -19.79 17.85
CA LYS A 746 -0.36 -18.59 17.74
C LYS A 746 -0.01 -17.65 18.88
N ASP A 747 -0.04 -16.35 18.61
CA ASP A 747 0.11 -15.37 19.68
C ASP A 747 -1.02 -15.53 20.71
N SER A 748 -0.66 -15.50 21.98
CA SER A 748 -1.62 -15.57 23.09
C SER A 748 -2.32 -14.22 23.32
N PHE A 749 -1.77 -13.14 22.76
CA PHE A 749 -2.32 -11.79 22.81
C PHE A 749 -2.43 -11.21 21.40
N PRO A 750 -3.41 -11.67 20.61
CA PRO A 750 -3.58 -11.19 19.24
C PRO A 750 -3.76 -9.67 19.23
N SER A 751 -3.15 -9.02 18.25
CA SER A 751 -3.27 -7.59 18.05
C SER A 751 -4.71 -7.25 17.68
N THR A 752 -5.28 -6.23 18.32
CA THR A 752 -6.57 -5.67 17.91
C THR A 752 -6.46 -4.84 16.63
N GLU A 753 -5.24 -4.62 16.10
CA GLU A 753 -5.04 -3.84 14.88
C GLU A 753 -5.23 -4.72 13.62
N PRO A 754 -6.17 -4.36 12.71
CA PRO A 754 -6.54 -5.19 11.56
C PRO A 754 -5.50 -5.27 10.43
N ARG A 755 -4.27 -4.75 10.62
CA ARG A 755 -3.27 -4.57 9.56
C ARG A 755 -1.84 -5.00 9.93
N LYS A 756 -1.66 -5.88 10.92
CA LYS A 756 -0.35 -6.47 11.21
C LYS A 756 -0.38 -7.98 11.12
N SER A 757 0.71 -8.52 10.56
CA SER A 757 0.99 -9.94 10.65
C SER A 757 1.36 -10.28 12.10
N GLU A 758 0.78 -11.35 12.63
CA GLU A 758 1.12 -11.82 13.97
C GLU A 758 2.26 -12.82 13.84
N ILE A 759 3.46 -12.44 14.29
CA ILE A 759 4.58 -13.37 14.47
C ILE A 759 4.50 -13.93 15.87
N VAL A 760 4.55 -15.25 15.99
CA VAL A 760 4.56 -15.92 17.29
C VAL A 760 5.79 -15.48 18.11
N PRO A 761 5.66 -14.85 19.29
CA PRO A 761 6.81 -14.56 20.12
C PRO A 761 7.36 -15.84 20.80
N PRO A 762 8.64 -15.86 21.20
CA PRO A 762 9.18 -16.97 21.96
C PRO A 762 8.55 -16.95 23.36
N VAL A 763 8.22 -18.12 23.90
CA VAL A 763 7.63 -18.28 25.25
C VAL A 763 8.71 -18.49 26.31
N ARG A 764 9.89 -18.91 25.88
CA ARG A 764 11.10 -19.10 26.69
C ARG A 764 12.33 -18.68 25.90
N THR A 765 13.46 -18.51 26.57
CA THR A 765 14.70 -18.21 25.87
C THR A 765 15.15 -19.42 25.05
N ILE A 766 15.55 -19.20 23.80
CA ILE A 766 16.03 -20.24 22.90
C ILE A 766 17.42 -19.87 22.42
N TYR A 767 18.35 -20.82 22.42
CA TYR A 767 19.74 -20.62 22.08
C TYR A 767 20.14 -21.48 20.90
N PHE A 768 21.05 -20.96 20.06
CA PHE A 768 21.82 -21.76 19.13
C PHE A 768 23.27 -21.83 19.61
N ASP A 769 23.80 -23.05 19.74
CA ASP A 769 25.18 -23.33 20.12
C ASP A 769 25.98 -23.75 18.87
N PRO A 770 26.94 -22.92 18.39
CA PRO A 770 27.70 -23.22 17.18
C PRO A 770 28.67 -24.39 17.37
N GLU A 771 29.15 -24.66 18.59
CA GLU A 771 30.08 -25.77 18.85
C GLU A 771 29.35 -27.11 18.79
N LYS A 772 28.14 -27.17 19.35
CA LYS A 772 27.30 -28.38 19.35
C LYS A 772 26.44 -28.51 18.10
N LYS A 773 26.23 -27.42 17.36
CA LYS A 773 25.32 -27.33 16.20
C LYS A 773 23.88 -27.68 16.56
N GLU A 774 23.45 -27.28 17.75
CA GLU A 774 22.14 -27.62 18.32
C GLU A 774 21.40 -26.38 18.81
N VAL A 775 20.07 -26.42 18.66
CA VAL A 775 19.14 -25.48 19.29
C VAL A 775 18.69 -26.07 20.63
N HIS A 776 18.69 -25.26 21.68
CA HIS A 776 18.22 -25.65 23.01
C HIS A 776 17.51 -24.49 23.70
N ALA A 777 16.74 -24.76 24.76
CA ALA A 777 15.96 -23.77 25.49
C ALA A 777 16.31 -23.74 26.99
#